data_AF-A0AA39ED05-F1
#
_entry.id   AF-A0AA39ED05-F1
#
_cell.length_a   1.000
_cell.length_b   1.000
_cell.length_c   1.000
_cell.angle_alpha   90.00
_cell.angle_beta   90.00
_cell.angle_gamma   90.00
#
_symmetry.space_group_name_H-M   'P 1'
#
loop_
_entity.id
_entity.type
_entity.pdbx_description
1 polymer ?
#
loop_
_entity_poly.entity_id
_entity_poly.type
_entity_poly.pdbx_seq_one_letter_code
_entity_poly.pdbx_strand_id
1 'polypeptide(L)'
;MLVEAGCLEDSSKAILQYVLVNSLWQPGSEGWPLKQFIRKEELVNKAKVNAETVSKQFYGFIRTEVDILSHEQSTLFELNGYFRSSQNNGSVRCEILSARKIIDAHLHLISTLEDRGKSDLYTYLTTHSKERISSNQFSIETLVHFWKFWNFWKDEIANILKYLGGASKKYVDYKEFCLNYLGVLKQPNKRTPLYLVLNPEADWVRKTDDRFLQRNGKLVFIDASQFVSAARSYWCSELLSVGIKILENLEALYQFCTRNSFPVFCQSIPLIYILDATNFLMKTGSLHSWHPHAKTLQMFLEKSSERFFGYIYPLDWRKSSTEDMVSLRENKLAWNLLREVILKNMSLKGKFTYGQIGRAVIIMLGLTKLTDESAESFHKDSPWKEFIKRLCVIKRSELSSNSSAAAQEELSLILKLHGALEDTYHAKRRKEIDFMSPVCFLYLVEHLLFLVSYCQGYVFTTKALVLEWLIFQQGKTTLSASSLTDVGASEKTQILGDTYSFMASIVHEQLCDVEGTVEWLEKSNTNSMDYPVLVLRLVVIMCLICVNSGKHFDLLFDLLGRNCIISHLPKPFYDAFLGGQKRSFVEVLADALKQIESVLVIVSWGNNHFHFSPDAILVDDMVNQNKEGILRVLFMKNVSTRGQQSLIYSDCGKASEPDSSNSSTADQNMKARNEAEGNDLQENYEHFCEIFNVLKPLENAKDVSMDKFNLNNPRVQVLVEKSINLVVAVMTQYFQMIPCDSEDENMAGEPNRVHCEDGNLLWHANRMVDGFKQLPYLLNWSPGYANGMVDGFKQLSYLLNWSPVFSGRNLEKNTSNIQLLLKQLQSGKARVEPFMRQICLKNTAAAGSRITEDNNSG
;
A
#
# COMPACT_ATOMS: atom_id res chain seq x y z
N MET A 1 -10.04 16.93 51.92
CA MET A 1 -11.40 16.77 51.39
C MET A 1 -11.64 15.41 50.72
N LEU A 2 -11.18 15.11 49.50
CA LEU A 2 -11.48 13.79 48.88
C LEU A 2 -10.83 12.61 49.62
N VAL A 3 -9.57 12.75 50.05
CA VAL A 3 -8.88 11.73 50.87
C VAL A 3 -9.59 11.54 52.21
N GLU A 4 -10.02 12.64 52.85
CA GLU A 4 -10.75 12.62 54.12
C GLU A 4 -12.16 12.04 53.98
N ALA A 5 -12.75 12.10 52.77
CA ALA A 5 -14.03 11.50 52.44
C ALA A 5 -13.92 10.03 51.97
N GLY A 6 -12.71 9.44 51.96
CA GLY A 6 -12.47 8.07 51.51
C GLY A 6 -12.46 7.87 49.99
N CYS A 7 -12.61 8.94 49.19
CA CYS A 7 -12.63 8.88 47.72
C CYS A 7 -11.20 8.91 47.14
N LEU A 8 -10.41 7.87 47.40
CA LEU A 8 -8.99 7.81 47.06
C LEU A 8 -8.74 7.72 45.53
N GLU A 9 -9.63 7.07 44.77
CA GLU A 9 -9.58 7.06 43.31
C GLU A 9 -9.74 8.46 42.72
N ASP A 10 -10.82 9.14 43.11
CA ASP A 10 -11.12 10.50 42.64
C ASP A 10 -10.04 11.48 43.07
N SER A 11 -9.48 11.30 44.28
CA SER A 11 -8.33 12.08 44.72
C SER A 11 -7.13 11.89 43.79
N SER A 12 -6.83 10.66 43.37
CA SER A 12 -5.69 10.38 42.48
C SER A 12 -5.92 11.01 41.10
N LYS A 13 -7.12 10.84 40.53
CA LYS A 13 -7.50 11.43 39.23
C LYS A 13 -7.45 12.96 39.26
N ALA A 14 -7.97 13.59 40.31
CA ALA A 14 -7.94 15.04 40.47
C ALA A 14 -6.51 15.60 40.60
N ILE A 15 -5.62 14.88 41.31
CA ILE A 15 -4.20 15.25 41.38
C ILE A 15 -3.57 15.17 39.99
N LEU A 16 -3.79 14.10 39.22
CA LEU A 16 -3.24 13.98 37.87
C LEU A 16 -3.80 15.01 36.90
N GLN A 17 -5.08 15.38 37.01
CA GLN A 17 -5.66 16.50 36.26
C GLN A 17 -4.94 17.81 36.59
N TYR A 18 -4.71 18.09 37.88
CA TYR A 18 -3.97 19.28 38.29
C TYR A 18 -2.52 19.25 37.76
N VAL A 19 -1.85 18.10 37.81
CA VAL A 19 -0.50 17.92 37.26
C VAL A 19 -0.47 18.16 35.75
N LEU A 20 -1.45 17.63 35.01
CA LEU A 20 -1.56 17.84 33.57
C LEU A 20 -1.70 19.33 33.23
N VAL A 21 -2.67 20.02 33.85
CA VAL A 21 -2.96 21.43 33.57
C VAL A 21 -1.75 22.33 33.87
N ASN A 22 -1.08 22.12 35.00
CA ASN A 22 0.11 22.91 35.37
C ASN A 22 1.36 22.51 34.59
N SER A 23 1.40 21.32 33.99
CA SER A 23 2.46 20.95 33.04
C SER A 23 2.25 21.59 31.67
N LEU A 24 1.00 21.73 31.23
CA LEU A 24 0.67 22.30 29.91
C LEU A 24 0.74 23.84 29.92
N TRP A 25 0.10 24.47 30.90
CA TRP A 25 -0.27 25.89 30.84
C TRP A 25 0.57 26.81 31.74
N GLN A 26 1.86 26.53 31.90
CA GLN A 26 2.74 27.44 32.63
C GLN A 26 2.77 28.84 31.99
N PRO A 27 3.13 29.90 32.75
CA PRO A 27 3.30 31.23 32.18
C PRO A 27 4.22 31.21 30.94
N GLY A 28 3.71 31.72 29.81
CA GLY A 28 4.42 31.71 28.52
C GLY A 28 4.39 30.37 27.76
N SER A 29 3.64 29.38 28.22
CA SER A 29 3.42 28.11 27.52
C SER A 29 2.20 28.17 26.60
N GLU A 30 2.32 27.63 25.39
CA GLU A 30 1.21 27.53 24.42
C GLU A 30 0.38 26.24 24.58
N GLY A 31 0.64 25.46 25.64
CA GLY A 31 -0.05 24.21 25.95
C GLY A 31 0.90 23.01 25.89
N TRP A 32 1.44 22.69 24.72
CA TRP A 32 2.40 21.58 24.55
C TRP A 32 3.81 22.13 24.23
N PRO A 33 4.92 21.49 24.67
CA PRO A 33 5.05 20.23 25.41
C PRO A 33 4.85 20.34 26.93
N LEU A 34 4.73 19.19 27.60
CA LEU A 34 4.62 19.11 29.06
C LEU A 34 5.89 19.59 29.76
N LYS A 35 5.73 20.53 30.70
CA LYS A 35 6.83 21.13 31.46
C LYS A 35 6.89 20.64 32.92
N GLN A 36 8.05 20.80 33.55
CA GLN A 36 8.26 20.57 34.98
C GLN A 36 7.79 21.80 35.78
N PHE A 37 7.13 21.60 36.93
CA PHE A 37 6.78 22.68 37.86
C PHE A 37 7.04 22.30 39.32
N ILE A 38 7.07 23.32 40.18
CA ILE A 38 7.30 23.19 41.62
C ILE A 38 6.22 22.29 42.23
N ARG A 39 6.63 21.26 43.00
CA ARG A 39 5.76 20.23 43.63
C ARG A 39 5.18 19.15 42.71
N LYS A 40 5.56 19.08 41.42
CA LYS A 40 5.07 18.01 40.53
C LYS A 40 5.36 16.61 41.08
N GLU A 41 6.58 16.36 41.56
CA GLU A 41 6.97 15.06 42.13
C GLU A 41 6.22 14.73 43.42
N GLU A 42 6.06 15.69 44.33
CA GLU A 42 5.28 15.54 45.56
C GLU A 42 3.83 15.11 45.24
N LEU A 43 3.20 15.79 44.27
CA LEU A 43 1.83 15.51 43.85
C LEU A 43 1.71 14.14 43.18
N VAL A 44 2.62 13.81 42.26
CA VAL A 44 2.66 12.51 41.59
C VAL A 44 2.84 11.37 42.59
N ASN A 45 3.73 11.52 43.57
CA ASN A 45 3.94 10.51 44.61
C ASN A 45 2.70 10.34 45.48
N LYS A 46 2.01 11.43 45.82
CA LYS A 46 0.74 11.38 46.54
C LYS A 46 -0.35 10.64 45.75
N ALA A 47 -0.45 10.87 44.44
CA ALA A 47 -1.38 10.13 43.59
C ALA A 47 -1.05 8.63 43.54
N LYS A 48 0.22 8.26 43.46
CA LYS A 48 0.69 6.86 43.48
C LYS A 48 0.32 6.15 44.79
N VAL A 49 0.60 6.78 45.94
CA VAL A 49 0.27 6.21 47.27
C VAL A 49 -1.24 5.98 47.40
N ASN A 50 -2.05 6.97 47.02
CA ASN A 50 -3.50 6.82 47.03
C ASN A 50 -3.95 5.67 46.11
N ALA A 51 -3.35 5.53 44.92
CA ALA A 51 -3.72 4.50 43.97
C ALA A 51 -3.36 3.09 44.44
N GLU A 52 -2.22 2.95 45.12
CA GLU A 52 -1.74 1.67 45.68
C GLU A 52 -2.71 1.14 46.74
N THR A 53 -3.29 2.03 47.55
CA THR A 53 -4.29 1.65 48.57
C THR A 53 -5.64 1.21 47.97
N VAL A 54 -5.95 1.58 46.73
CA VAL A 54 -7.19 1.19 46.05
C VAL A 54 -7.06 -0.20 45.45
N SER A 55 -6.13 -0.40 44.51
CA SER A 55 -5.86 -1.71 43.90
C SER A 55 -4.56 -1.71 43.08
N LYS A 56 -3.98 -2.91 42.88
CA LYS A 56 -2.81 -3.08 42.01
C LYS A 56 -3.08 -2.66 40.56
N GLN A 57 -4.29 -2.91 40.06
CA GLN A 57 -4.68 -2.54 38.69
C GLN A 57 -4.76 -1.01 38.53
N PHE A 58 -5.42 -0.33 39.48
CA PHE A 58 -5.52 1.13 39.47
C PHE A 58 -4.15 1.79 39.69
N TYR A 59 -3.30 1.23 40.55
CA TYR A 59 -1.91 1.67 40.69
C TYR A 59 -1.12 1.56 39.37
N GLY A 60 -1.26 0.45 38.64
CA GLY A 60 -0.63 0.27 37.33
C GLY A 60 -1.09 1.31 36.29
N PHE A 61 -2.39 1.63 36.30
CA PHE A 61 -2.95 2.71 35.48
C PHE A 61 -2.36 4.08 35.84
N ILE A 62 -2.37 4.46 37.12
CA ILE A 62 -1.85 5.74 37.61
C ILE A 62 -0.35 5.87 37.34
N ARG A 63 0.42 4.79 37.51
CA ARG A 63 1.85 4.77 37.16
C ARG A 63 2.08 5.05 35.68
N THR A 64 1.35 4.37 34.79
CA THR A 64 1.45 4.59 33.35
C THR A 64 1.14 6.04 32.98
N GLU A 65 0.08 6.61 33.57
CA GLU A 65 -0.29 7.99 33.31
C GLU A 65 0.76 8.98 33.84
N VAL A 66 1.33 8.73 35.01
CA VAL A 66 2.43 9.53 35.55
C VAL A 66 3.62 9.52 34.60
N ASP A 67 4.00 8.35 34.08
CA ASP A 67 5.13 8.21 33.15
C ASP A 67 4.86 9.01 31.85
N ILE A 68 3.62 8.98 31.35
CA ILE A 68 3.18 9.80 30.21
C ILE A 68 3.23 11.30 30.55
N LEU A 69 2.87 11.70 31.77
CA LEU A 69 2.90 13.10 32.21
C LEU A 69 4.30 13.62 32.58
N SER A 70 5.32 12.75 32.56
CA SER A 70 6.71 13.16 32.78
C SER A 70 7.17 14.17 31.72
N HIS A 71 8.05 15.08 32.10
CA HIS A 71 8.70 16.00 31.18
C HIS A 71 9.98 15.40 30.56
N GLU A 72 10.45 14.28 31.10
CA GLU A 72 11.67 13.60 30.66
C GLU A 72 11.49 12.93 29.29
N GLN A 73 12.59 12.81 28.56
CA GLN A 73 12.61 12.20 27.25
C GLN A 73 12.59 10.68 27.37
N SER A 74 11.44 10.07 27.08
CA SER A 74 11.28 8.61 27.04
C SER A 74 11.75 8.04 25.70
N THR A 75 12.21 6.79 25.73
CA THR A 75 12.53 6.04 24.52
C THR A 75 11.27 5.68 23.73
N LEU A 76 11.39 5.47 22.42
CA LEU A 76 10.29 5.02 21.55
C LEU A 76 9.69 3.69 22.03
N PHE A 77 10.51 2.81 22.61
CA PHE A 77 10.06 1.56 23.20
C PHE A 77 9.16 1.79 24.41
N GLU A 78 9.58 2.65 25.34
CA GLU A 78 8.78 3.00 26.52
C GLU A 78 7.47 3.69 26.12
N LEU A 79 7.53 4.65 25.20
CA LEU A 79 6.35 5.34 24.70
C LEU A 79 5.34 4.39 24.03
N ASN A 80 5.82 3.40 23.27
CA ASN A 80 4.99 2.33 22.73
C ASN A 80 4.36 1.46 23.82
N GLY A 81 5.12 1.16 24.88
CA GLY A 81 4.63 0.47 26.07
C GLY A 81 3.51 1.26 26.74
N TYR A 82 3.71 2.56 26.94
CA TYR A 82 2.71 3.45 27.53
C TYR A 82 1.45 3.55 26.68
N PHE A 83 1.58 3.66 25.36
CA PHE A 83 0.44 3.67 24.44
C PHE A 83 -0.39 2.38 24.53
N ARG A 84 0.26 1.20 24.47
CA ARG A 84 -0.43 -0.10 24.59
C ARG A 84 -1.12 -0.27 25.95
N SER A 85 -0.45 0.12 27.03
CA SER A 85 -1.05 0.11 28.37
C SER A 85 -2.25 1.04 28.45
N SER A 86 -2.21 2.18 27.77
CA SER A 86 -3.32 3.13 27.71
C SER A 86 -4.54 2.55 26.98
N GLN A 87 -4.32 1.85 25.87
CA GLN A 87 -5.37 1.14 25.13
C GLN A 87 -6.03 0.05 25.96
N ASN A 88 -5.24 -0.76 26.67
CA ASN A 88 -5.76 -1.81 27.55
C ASN A 88 -6.61 -1.23 28.70
N ASN A 89 -6.28 -0.02 29.15
CA ASN A 89 -7.00 0.67 30.20
C ASN A 89 -8.15 1.57 29.68
N GLY A 90 -8.35 1.66 28.36
CA GLY A 90 -9.39 2.48 27.73
C GLY A 90 -9.23 3.99 27.98
N SER A 91 -8.00 4.48 28.14
CA SER A 91 -7.75 5.88 28.51
C SER A 91 -7.45 6.76 27.29
N VAL A 92 -8.50 7.39 26.76
CA VAL A 92 -8.40 8.32 25.62
C VAL A 92 -7.36 9.42 25.86
N ARG A 93 -7.30 9.98 27.08
CA ARG A 93 -6.28 10.97 27.46
C ARG A 93 -4.87 10.42 27.26
N CYS A 94 -4.58 9.27 27.85
CA CYS A 94 -3.23 8.70 27.85
C CYS A 94 -2.82 8.26 26.43
N GLU A 95 -3.75 7.74 25.64
CA GLU A 95 -3.53 7.40 24.23
C GLU A 95 -3.15 8.62 23.39
N ILE A 96 -3.91 9.73 23.49
CA ILE A 96 -3.63 10.96 22.72
C ILE A 96 -2.27 11.56 23.13
N LEU A 97 -1.98 11.64 24.43
CA LEU A 97 -0.73 12.22 24.93
C LEU A 97 0.50 11.37 24.58
N SER A 98 0.39 10.04 24.69
CA SER A 98 1.48 9.13 24.31
C SER A 98 1.72 9.16 22.79
N ALA A 99 0.66 9.17 21.97
CA ALA A 99 0.80 9.34 20.52
C ALA A 99 1.49 10.68 20.17
N ARG A 100 1.14 11.78 20.85
CA ARG A 100 1.79 13.08 20.66
C ARG A 100 3.29 13.03 20.99
N LYS A 101 3.66 12.41 22.11
CA LYS A 101 5.08 12.21 22.48
C LYS A 101 5.84 11.36 21.46
N ILE A 102 5.23 10.31 20.93
CA ILE A 102 5.84 9.46 19.91
C ILE A 102 6.11 10.27 18.63
N ILE A 103 5.15 11.12 18.21
CA ILE A 103 5.32 12.02 17.07
C ILE A 103 6.51 12.95 17.30
N ASP A 104 6.59 13.62 18.46
CA ASP A 104 7.70 14.53 18.75
C ASP A 104 9.06 13.84 18.81
N ALA A 105 9.12 12.63 19.39
CA ALA A 105 10.34 11.83 19.41
C ALA A 105 10.84 11.53 18.00
N HIS A 106 9.95 11.15 17.07
CA HIS A 106 10.34 10.91 15.67
C HIS A 106 10.71 12.20 14.93
N LEU A 107 9.99 13.31 15.16
CA LEU A 107 10.33 14.60 14.57
C LEU A 107 11.74 15.04 15.01
N HIS A 108 12.06 14.88 16.29
CA HIS A 108 13.41 15.13 16.81
C HIS A 108 14.47 14.20 16.18
N LEU A 109 14.13 12.93 15.94
CA LEU A 109 15.04 12.01 15.26
C LEU A 109 15.30 12.45 13.82
N ILE A 110 14.26 12.87 13.09
CA ILE A 110 14.37 13.34 11.70
C ILE A 110 15.20 14.63 11.64
N SER A 111 14.95 15.59 12.52
CA SER A 111 15.65 16.88 12.52
C SER A 111 17.15 16.75 12.80
N THR A 112 17.59 15.65 13.43
CA THR A 112 19.00 15.40 13.80
C THR A 112 19.69 14.40 12.87
N LEU A 113 19.04 13.98 11.76
CA LEU A 113 19.63 13.07 10.77
C LEU A 113 20.85 13.67 10.07
N GLU A 114 20.85 14.98 9.81
CA GLU A 114 21.97 15.65 9.12
C GLU A 114 23.26 15.63 9.97
N ASP A 115 23.12 15.79 11.29
CA ASP A 115 24.25 15.82 12.22
C ASP A 115 24.86 14.43 12.48
N ARG A 116 24.08 13.35 12.29
CA ARG A 116 24.50 11.97 12.62
C ARG A 116 25.28 11.25 11.51
N GLY A 117 25.34 11.81 10.30
CA GLY A 117 26.24 11.35 9.24
C GLY A 117 25.94 9.97 8.63
N LYS A 118 26.92 9.41 7.91
CA LYS A 118 26.77 8.25 7.00
C LYS A 118 26.36 6.92 7.67
N SER A 119 26.49 6.75 8.99
CA SER A 119 26.06 5.50 9.66
C SER A 119 24.53 5.34 9.70
N ASP A 120 23.81 6.46 9.74
CA ASP A 120 22.34 6.47 9.71
C ASP A 120 21.80 6.19 8.29
N LEU A 121 22.64 6.39 7.28
CA LEU A 121 22.40 6.06 5.87
C LEU A 121 22.19 4.54 5.65
N TYR A 122 23.09 3.74 6.24
CA TYR A 122 23.02 2.28 6.21
C TYR A 122 21.83 1.77 7.04
N THR A 123 21.52 2.49 8.13
CA THR A 123 20.40 2.20 9.03
C THR A 123 19.02 2.46 8.39
N TYR A 124 18.91 3.45 7.50
CA TYR A 124 17.68 3.71 6.73
C TYR A 124 17.31 2.54 5.80
N LEU A 125 18.31 1.88 5.19
CA LEU A 125 18.14 0.88 4.14
C LEU A 125 18.13 -0.59 4.63
N THR A 126 18.64 -0.88 5.84
CA THR A 126 18.91 -2.26 6.26
C THR A 126 18.35 -2.62 7.65
N THR A 127 17.41 -3.56 7.67
CA THR A 127 17.06 -4.54 8.75
C THR A 127 16.06 -4.23 9.89
N HIS A 128 15.53 -5.35 10.45
CA HIS A 128 14.26 -5.61 11.14
C HIS A 128 13.90 -4.84 12.43
N SER A 129 12.58 -4.80 12.69
CA SER A 129 11.82 -3.80 13.45
C SER A 129 11.86 -3.82 14.98
N LYS A 130 12.14 -4.95 15.65
CA LYS A 130 11.97 -5.03 17.12
C LYS A 130 13.16 -4.48 17.92
N GLU A 131 14.39 -4.69 17.45
CA GLU A 131 15.62 -4.25 18.15
C GLU A 131 15.93 -2.75 17.94
N ARG A 132 15.40 -2.15 16.87
CA ARG A 132 15.62 -0.74 16.51
C ARG A 132 14.72 0.24 17.27
N ILE A 133 13.46 -0.13 17.50
CA ILE A 133 12.55 0.65 18.37
C ILE A 133 13.10 0.75 19.79
N SER A 134 13.78 -0.30 20.29
CA SER A 134 14.47 -0.29 21.57
C SER A 134 15.77 0.52 21.61
N SER A 135 16.37 0.85 20.45
CA SER A 135 17.61 1.64 20.37
C SER A 135 17.41 3.09 19.92
N ASN A 136 16.16 3.57 19.75
CA ASN A 136 15.84 4.94 19.31
C ASN A 136 16.51 5.35 17.99
N GLN A 137 16.65 4.41 17.04
CA GLN A 137 17.27 4.67 15.74
C GLN A 137 16.21 4.83 14.64
N PHE A 138 16.52 5.63 13.61
CA PHE A 138 15.60 5.95 12.52
C PHE A 138 15.79 5.05 11.30
N SER A 139 14.76 4.32 10.88
CA SER A 139 14.68 3.53 9.63
C SER A 139 13.38 3.77 8.85
N ILE A 140 13.28 3.23 7.63
CA ILE A 140 12.02 3.21 6.85
C ILE A 140 10.87 2.60 7.68
N GLU A 141 11.10 1.50 8.39
CA GLU A 141 10.05 0.91 9.24
C GLU A 141 9.65 1.83 10.39
N THR A 142 10.57 2.57 11.01
CA THR A 142 10.21 3.55 12.05
C THR A 142 9.41 4.72 11.48
N LEU A 143 9.66 5.12 10.23
CA LEU A 143 8.85 6.13 9.54
C LEU A 143 7.41 5.63 9.30
N VAL A 144 7.23 4.35 8.95
CA VAL A 144 5.89 3.72 8.87
C VAL A 144 5.20 3.72 10.24
N HIS A 145 5.94 3.43 11.32
CA HIS A 145 5.39 3.50 12.69
C HIS A 145 5.00 4.94 13.05
N PHE A 146 5.88 5.91 12.82
CA PHE A 146 5.59 7.33 12.96
C PHE A 146 4.30 7.72 12.24
N TRP A 147 4.16 7.31 10.98
CA TRP A 147 2.99 7.61 10.18
C TRP A 147 1.70 7.01 10.76
N LYS A 148 1.77 5.79 11.33
CA LYS A 148 0.65 5.19 12.07
C LYS A 148 0.23 6.04 13.27
N PHE A 149 1.18 6.54 14.06
CA PHE A 149 0.87 7.39 15.22
C PHE A 149 0.33 8.76 14.82
N TRP A 150 0.85 9.35 13.73
CA TRP A 150 0.28 10.55 13.13
C TRP A 150 -1.18 10.33 12.73
N ASN A 151 -1.49 9.24 12.02
CA ASN A 151 -2.87 8.92 11.61
C ASN A 151 -3.79 8.72 12.81
N PHE A 152 -3.34 8.00 13.83
CA PHE A 152 -4.11 7.87 15.08
C PHE A 152 -4.37 9.24 15.72
N TRP A 153 -3.32 10.03 15.94
CA TRP A 153 -3.44 11.31 16.64
C TRP A 153 -4.31 12.30 15.86
N LYS A 154 -4.09 12.45 14.54
CA LYS A 154 -4.86 13.38 13.71
C LYS A 154 -6.35 13.02 13.68
N ASP A 155 -6.68 11.72 13.67
CA ASP A 155 -8.06 11.23 13.69
C ASP A 155 -8.74 11.50 15.04
N GLU A 156 -8.03 11.30 16.16
CA GLU A 156 -8.55 11.65 17.49
C GLU A 156 -8.80 13.15 17.63
N ILE A 157 -7.89 14.01 17.14
CA ILE A 157 -8.13 15.46 17.13
C ILE A 157 -9.32 15.82 16.22
N ALA A 158 -9.45 15.20 15.05
CA ALA A 158 -10.60 15.40 14.18
C ALA A 158 -11.92 14.97 14.84
N ASN A 159 -11.91 13.88 15.62
CA ASN A 159 -13.06 13.42 16.39
C ASN A 159 -13.41 14.40 17.53
N ILE A 160 -12.42 14.98 18.20
CA ILE A 160 -12.62 16.06 19.18
C ILE A 160 -13.27 17.28 18.52
N LEU A 161 -12.80 17.69 17.34
CA LEU A 161 -13.39 18.82 16.60
C LEU A 161 -14.85 18.55 16.18
N LYS A 162 -15.16 17.32 15.75
CA LYS A 162 -16.55 16.88 15.46
C LYS A 162 -17.41 16.87 16.71
N TYR A 163 -16.87 16.38 17.84
CA TYR A 163 -17.54 16.40 19.13
C TYR A 163 -17.88 17.84 19.57
N LEU A 164 -16.91 18.74 19.52
CA LEU A 164 -17.11 20.16 19.82
C LEU A 164 -18.04 20.86 18.82
N GLY A 165 -18.26 20.26 17.63
CA GLY A 165 -19.24 20.71 16.64
C GLY A 165 -20.63 20.09 16.78
N GLY A 166 -20.87 19.24 17.77
CA GLY A 166 -22.18 18.62 18.04
C GLY A 166 -22.51 17.36 17.22
N ALA A 167 -21.53 16.75 16.53
CA ALA A 167 -21.78 15.74 15.50
C ALA A 167 -21.37 14.28 15.84
N SER A 168 -20.84 13.97 17.03
CA SER A 168 -20.27 12.63 17.34
C SER A 168 -21.04 11.86 18.42
N LYS A 169 -20.91 10.51 18.48
CA LYS A 169 -21.57 9.63 19.47
C LYS A 169 -20.71 9.24 20.69
N LYS A 170 -19.38 9.44 20.67
CA LYS A 170 -18.47 9.22 21.83
C LYS A 170 -18.41 10.47 22.73
N TYR A 171 -19.56 10.85 23.30
CA TYR A 171 -19.72 12.16 23.96
C TYR A 171 -19.00 12.28 25.31
N VAL A 172 -18.75 11.18 26.02
CA VAL A 172 -18.30 11.22 27.42
C VAL A 172 -16.77 11.39 27.50
N ASP A 173 -16.01 10.55 26.80
CA ASP A 173 -14.55 10.52 26.93
C ASP A 173 -13.88 11.78 26.35
N TYR A 174 -14.34 12.28 25.20
CA TYR A 174 -13.81 13.51 24.60
C TYR A 174 -14.16 14.77 25.40
N LYS A 175 -15.33 14.77 26.05
CA LYS A 175 -15.71 15.84 26.96
C LYS A 175 -14.74 15.90 28.12
N GLU A 176 -14.56 14.79 28.82
CA GLU A 176 -13.66 14.70 29.96
C GLU A 176 -12.23 15.07 29.55
N PHE A 177 -11.76 14.55 28.42
CA PHE A 177 -10.46 14.92 27.87
C PHE A 177 -10.31 16.44 27.64
N CYS A 178 -11.26 17.09 26.95
CA CYS A 178 -11.17 18.53 26.69
C CYS A 178 -11.18 19.35 27.98
N LEU A 179 -12.03 18.99 28.95
CA LEU A 179 -12.10 19.68 30.24
C LEU A 179 -10.78 19.51 31.01
N ASN A 180 -10.22 18.30 31.03
CA ASN A 180 -8.97 17.99 31.72
C ASN A 180 -7.77 18.66 31.05
N TYR A 181 -7.71 18.65 29.71
CA TYR A 181 -6.59 19.22 28.96
C TYR A 181 -6.56 20.74 29.03
N LEU A 182 -7.70 21.41 28.82
CA LEU A 182 -7.79 22.88 28.89
C LEU A 182 -7.89 23.42 30.33
N GLY A 183 -8.05 22.52 31.31
CA GLY A 183 -8.06 22.86 32.72
C GLY A 183 -9.31 23.64 33.13
N VAL A 184 -10.49 23.07 32.86
CA VAL A 184 -11.76 23.64 33.28
C VAL A 184 -12.59 22.63 34.08
N LEU A 185 -13.32 23.12 35.08
CA LEU A 185 -14.23 22.33 35.91
C LEU A 185 -15.68 22.79 35.69
N LYS A 186 -16.58 21.83 35.47
CA LYS A 186 -18.01 22.12 35.35
C LYS A 186 -18.58 22.50 36.72
N GLN A 187 -19.27 23.64 36.81
CA GLN A 187 -20.02 23.93 38.04
C GLN A 187 -21.30 23.09 38.15
N PRO A 188 -21.58 22.50 39.33
CA PRO A 188 -22.85 21.84 39.59
C PRO A 188 -24.00 22.87 39.71
N ASN A 189 -25.21 22.47 39.29
CA ASN A 189 -26.48 23.13 39.61
C ASN A 189 -26.76 24.55 39.03
N LYS A 190 -26.33 24.87 37.80
CA LYS A 190 -26.79 26.06 37.05
C LYS A 190 -27.58 25.69 35.79
N ARG A 191 -28.62 26.48 35.46
CA ARG A 191 -29.45 26.32 34.24
C ARG A 191 -28.64 26.51 32.96
N THR A 192 -27.62 27.37 32.99
CA THR A 192 -26.60 27.50 31.95
C THR A 192 -25.27 26.91 32.46
N PRO A 193 -24.64 25.99 31.71
CA PRO A 193 -23.39 25.36 32.14
C PRO A 193 -22.24 26.38 32.14
N LEU A 194 -21.82 26.79 33.34
CA LEU A 194 -20.67 27.65 33.58
C LEU A 194 -19.46 26.78 33.96
N TYR A 195 -18.30 27.06 33.37
CA TYR A 195 -17.05 26.36 33.67
C TYR A 195 -16.10 27.26 34.46
N LEU A 196 -15.49 26.73 35.52
CA LEU A 196 -14.40 27.35 36.27
C LEU A 196 -13.07 27.04 35.58
N VAL A 197 -12.25 28.04 35.34
CA VAL A 197 -10.90 27.89 34.77
C VAL A 197 -9.90 27.66 35.89
N LEU A 198 -9.15 26.55 35.80
CA LEU A 198 -8.16 26.14 36.81
C LEU A 198 -6.87 26.96 36.73
N ASN A 199 -6.51 27.43 35.54
CA ASN A 199 -5.34 28.26 35.32
C ASN A 199 -5.70 29.49 34.45
N PRO A 200 -6.03 30.63 35.08
CA PRO A 200 -6.37 31.87 34.38
C PRO A 200 -5.26 32.42 33.47
N GLU A 201 -4.01 32.06 33.73
CA GLU A 201 -2.84 32.51 32.96
C GLU A 201 -2.56 31.63 31.73
N ALA A 202 -3.39 30.61 31.49
CA ALA A 202 -3.25 29.75 30.33
C ALA A 202 -3.39 30.56 29.02
N ASP A 203 -2.55 30.25 28.03
CA ASP A 203 -2.50 31.02 26.79
C ASP A 203 -3.83 31.04 26.03
N TRP A 204 -4.58 29.93 26.03
CA TRP A 204 -5.91 29.88 25.41
C TRP A 204 -6.93 30.81 26.10
N VAL A 205 -6.79 31.04 27.41
CA VAL A 205 -7.64 31.97 28.17
C VAL A 205 -7.28 33.40 27.79
N ARG A 206 -5.98 33.72 27.70
CA ARG A 206 -5.49 35.04 27.29
C ARG A 206 -5.89 35.42 25.85
N LYS A 207 -6.01 34.42 24.97
CA LYS A 207 -6.51 34.58 23.59
C LYS A 207 -8.04 34.70 23.50
N THR A 208 -8.75 34.38 24.57
CA THR A 208 -10.21 34.53 24.65
C THR A 208 -10.55 35.99 24.96
N ASP A 209 -11.53 36.55 24.26
CA ASP A 209 -11.99 37.93 24.52
C ASP A 209 -12.50 38.05 25.96
N ASP A 210 -11.97 39.03 26.71
CA ASP A 210 -12.28 39.29 28.11
C ASP A 210 -13.79 39.49 28.34
N ARG A 211 -14.56 39.92 27.33
CA ARG A 211 -16.03 40.06 27.41
C ARG A 211 -16.75 38.73 27.63
N PHE A 212 -16.12 37.60 27.29
CA PHE A 212 -16.67 36.26 27.47
C PHE A 212 -16.23 35.59 28.78
N LEU A 213 -15.36 36.24 29.55
CA LEU A 213 -14.85 35.75 30.83
C LEU A 213 -15.54 36.48 31.99
N GLN A 214 -16.03 35.72 32.97
CA GLN A 214 -16.56 36.27 34.22
C GLN A 214 -15.49 36.14 35.30
N ARG A 215 -14.96 37.27 35.80
CA ARG A 215 -13.96 37.28 36.87
C ARG A 215 -14.63 37.61 38.21
N ASN A 216 -14.44 36.74 39.21
CA ASN A 216 -14.84 36.98 40.59
C ASN A 216 -13.61 36.83 41.50
N GLY A 217 -12.94 37.95 41.77
CA GLY A 217 -11.63 37.96 42.44
C GLY A 217 -10.59 37.19 41.62
N LYS A 218 -10.00 36.14 42.20
CA LYS A 218 -9.02 35.25 41.53
C LYS A 218 -9.66 34.15 40.67
N LEU A 219 -10.98 33.97 40.76
CA LEU A 219 -11.68 32.93 40.02
C LEU A 219 -12.13 33.45 38.66
N VAL A 220 -11.86 32.69 37.61
CA VAL A 220 -12.28 33.01 36.24
C VAL A 220 -13.25 31.95 35.77
N PHE A 221 -14.38 32.38 35.21
CA PHE A 221 -15.41 31.51 34.66
C PHE A 221 -15.66 31.81 33.19
N ILE A 222 -16.08 30.79 32.46
CA ILE A 222 -16.41 30.86 31.04
C ILE A 222 -17.72 30.12 30.77
N ASP A 223 -18.56 30.69 29.90
CA ASP A 223 -19.77 30.02 29.43
C ASP A 223 -19.42 28.80 28.55
N ALA A 224 -20.25 27.76 28.56
CA ALA A 224 -20.00 26.56 27.77
C ALA A 224 -19.84 26.80 26.27
N SER A 225 -20.63 27.70 25.68
CA SER A 225 -20.54 28.02 24.24
C SER A 225 -19.21 28.69 23.89
N GLN A 226 -18.72 29.54 24.79
CA GLN A 226 -17.45 30.25 24.65
C GLN A 226 -16.27 29.30 24.88
N PHE A 227 -16.37 28.41 25.87
CA PHE A 227 -15.40 27.33 26.07
C PHE A 227 -15.28 26.43 24.84
N VAL A 228 -16.40 25.98 24.27
CA VAL A 228 -16.40 25.16 23.05
C VAL A 228 -15.70 25.88 21.90
N SER A 229 -15.96 27.19 21.75
CA SER A 229 -15.31 28.01 20.72
C SER A 229 -13.79 28.11 20.92
N ALA A 230 -13.35 28.38 22.16
CA ALA A 230 -11.93 28.44 22.51
C ALA A 230 -11.24 27.09 22.33
N ALA A 231 -11.88 26.00 22.76
CA ALA A 231 -11.36 24.64 22.60
C ALA A 231 -11.19 24.27 21.11
N ARG A 232 -12.17 24.60 20.26
CA ARG A 232 -12.07 24.39 18.80
C ARG A 232 -10.91 25.18 18.22
N SER A 233 -10.78 26.46 18.59
CA SER A 233 -9.68 27.31 18.11
C SER A 233 -8.31 26.72 18.48
N TYR A 234 -8.14 26.29 19.73
CA TYR A 234 -6.92 25.64 20.20
C TYR A 234 -6.59 24.37 19.40
N TRP A 235 -7.52 23.42 19.31
CA TRP A 235 -7.26 22.14 18.64
C TRP A 235 -7.02 22.31 17.13
N CYS A 236 -7.68 23.27 16.49
CA CYS A 236 -7.37 23.63 15.11
C CYS A 236 -5.94 24.19 14.96
N SER A 237 -5.53 25.07 15.88
CA SER A 237 -4.19 25.66 15.87
C SER A 237 -3.12 24.59 16.13
N GLU A 238 -3.34 23.70 17.10
CA GLU A 238 -2.41 22.61 17.41
C GLU A 238 -2.30 21.64 16.22
N LEU A 239 -3.42 21.19 15.65
CA LEU A 239 -3.41 20.29 14.49
C LEU A 239 -2.63 20.88 13.30
N LEU A 240 -2.81 22.17 13.04
CA LEU A 240 -2.09 22.87 11.98
C LEU A 240 -0.60 23.01 12.29
N SER A 241 -0.24 23.42 13.52
CA SER A 241 1.15 23.59 13.96
C SER A 241 1.93 22.27 13.86
N VAL A 242 1.36 21.17 14.36
CA VAL A 242 1.96 19.84 14.25
C VAL A 242 2.04 19.40 12.79
N GLY A 243 0.97 19.62 12.03
CA GLY A 243 0.91 19.31 10.61
C GLY A 243 2.05 19.97 9.82
N ILE A 244 2.26 21.27 9.99
CA ILE A 244 3.35 22.01 9.31
C ILE A 244 4.73 21.46 9.71
N LYS A 245 4.97 21.23 11.01
CA LYS A 245 6.25 20.63 11.47
C LYS A 245 6.52 19.27 10.84
N ILE A 246 5.48 18.44 10.68
CA ILE A 246 5.59 17.14 10.00
C ILE A 246 5.95 17.33 8.53
N LEU A 247 5.28 18.26 7.82
CA LEU A 247 5.58 18.54 6.42
C LEU A 247 7.03 19.03 6.22
N GLU A 248 7.51 19.93 7.08
CA GLU A 248 8.88 20.43 7.05
C GLU A 248 9.91 19.31 7.28
N ASN A 249 9.67 18.45 8.28
CA ASN A 249 10.57 17.33 8.56
C ASN A 249 10.57 16.27 7.45
N LEU A 250 9.40 15.97 6.86
CA LEU A 250 9.31 15.05 5.73
C LEU A 250 9.99 15.62 4.48
N GLU A 251 9.90 16.94 4.24
CA GLU A 251 10.63 17.60 3.14
C GLU A 251 12.14 17.54 3.39
N ALA A 252 12.61 17.80 4.61
CA ALA A 252 14.02 17.65 4.97
C ALA A 252 14.51 16.21 4.76
N LEU A 253 13.72 15.22 5.17
CA LEU A 253 14.00 13.81 4.94
C LEU A 253 14.07 13.48 3.44
N TYR A 254 13.15 14.01 2.64
CA TYR A 254 13.18 13.86 1.18
C TYR A 254 14.48 14.43 0.57
N GLN A 255 14.87 15.64 0.99
CA GLN A 255 16.14 16.25 0.54
C GLN A 255 17.34 15.40 0.94
N PHE A 256 17.34 14.87 2.15
CA PHE A 256 18.38 13.95 2.63
C PHE A 256 18.48 12.69 1.76
N CYS A 257 17.35 12.02 1.49
CA CYS A 257 17.32 10.83 0.62
C CYS A 257 17.83 11.14 -0.80
N THR A 258 17.46 12.30 -1.34
CA THR A 258 17.85 12.73 -2.70
C THR A 258 19.35 13.06 -2.78
N ARG A 259 19.86 13.84 -1.83
CA ARG A 259 21.28 14.24 -1.75
C ARG A 259 22.22 13.05 -1.61
N ASN A 260 21.76 12.00 -0.94
CA ASN A 260 22.53 10.76 -0.77
C ASN A 260 22.21 9.68 -1.83
N SER A 261 21.47 10.03 -2.89
CA SER A 261 21.18 9.15 -4.04
C SER A 261 20.55 7.81 -3.65
N PHE A 262 19.58 7.84 -2.72
CA PHE A 262 18.86 6.64 -2.30
C PHE A 262 18.07 6.00 -3.44
N PRO A 263 17.69 4.72 -3.35
CA PRO A 263 16.76 4.12 -4.30
C PRO A 263 15.50 4.99 -4.46
N VAL A 264 14.95 5.06 -5.67
CA VAL A 264 13.77 5.91 -5.98
C VAL A 264 12.60 5.61 -5.04
N PHE A 265 12.37 4.33 -4.74
CA PHE A 265 11.36 3.90 -3.77
C PHE A 265 11.53 4.60 -2.41
N CYS A 266 12.76 4.63 -1.89
CA CYS A 266 13.10 5.28 -0.62
C CYS A 266 12.87 6.80 -0.65
N GLN A 267 13.19 7.45 -1.77
CA GLN A 267 12.95 8.89 -1.98
C GLN A 267 11.45 9.20 -2.09
N SER A 268 10.65 8.25 -2.58
CA SER A 268 9.22 8.44 -2.81
C SER A 268 8.36 8.38 -1.54
N ILE A 269 8.80 7.66 -0.50
CA ILE A 269 8.01 7.46 0.74
C ILE A 269 7.69 8.80 1.45
N PRO A 270 8.67 9.69 1.73
CA PRO A 270 8.38 10.98 2.35
C PRO A 270 7.41 11.83 1.51
N LEU A 271 7.51 11.78 0.17
CA LEU A 271 6.61 12.50 -0.72
C LEU A 271 5.16 12.02 -0.59
N ILE A 272 4.94 10.71 -0.50
CA ILE A 272 3.59 10.14 -0.28
C ILE A 272 2.99 10.67 1.03
N TYR A 273 3.78 10.70 2.10
CA TYR A 273 3.33 11.21 3.40
C TYR A 273 3.09 12.72 3.40
N ILE A 274 3.91 13.51 2.69
CA ILE A 274 3.65 14.93 2.47
C ILE A 274 2.31 15.14 1.75
N LEU A 275 2.06 14.38 0.68
CA LEU A 275 0.82 14.48 -0.08
C LEU A 275 -0.41 14.17 0.79
N ASP A 276 -0.37 13.09 1.58
CA ASP A 276 -1.50 12.71 2.45
C ASP A 276 -1.74 13.74 3.56
N ALA A 277 -0.68 14.13 4.28
CA ALA A 277 -0.78 15.10 5.37
C ALA A 277 -1.28 16.45 4.85
N THR A 278 -0.75 16.92 3.71
CA THR A 278 -1.16 18.19 3.11
C THR A 278 -2.62 18.14 2.67
N ASN A 279 -3.05 17.05 2.03
CA ASN A 279 -4.45 16.89 1.61
C ASN A 279 -5.41 16.88 2.81
N PHE A 280 -5.07 16.16 3.88
CA PHE A 280 -5.83 16.16 5.13
C PHE A 280 -5.91 17.56 5.76
N LEU A 281 -4.79 18.27 5.86
CA LEU A 281 -4.73 19.62 6.43
C LEU A 281 -5.52 20.62 5.60
N MET A 282 -5.48 20.54 4.27
CA MET A 282 -6.29 21.39 3.42
C MET A 282 -7.80 21.12 3.56
N LYS A 283 -8.21 19.85 3.60
CA LYS A 283 -9.63 19.47 3.81
C LYS A 283 -10.13 20.01 5.15
N THR A 284 -9.36 19.81 6.22
CA THR A 284 -9.68 20.33 7.56
C THR A 284 -9.63 21.85 7.64
N GLY A 285 -8.62 22.48 7.03
CA GLY A 285 -8.43 23.93 7.03
C GLY A 285 -9.52 24.69 6.28
N SER A 286 -10.12 24.08 5.25
CA SER A 286 -11.28 24.66 4.57
C SER A 286 -12.51 24.78 5.48
N LEU A 287 -12.68 23.85 6.44
CA LEU A 287 -13.74 23.89 7.45
C LEU A 287 -13.48 24.92 8.56
N HIS A 288 -12.21 25.30 8.75
CA HIS A 288 -11.76 26.10 9.89
C HIS A 288 -11.03 27.41 9.50
N SER A 289 -11.18 27.86 8.25
CA SER A 289 -10.71 29.17 7.74
C SER A 289 -9.21 29.45 7.89
N TRP A 290 -8.33 28.46 7.62
CA TRP A 290 -6.86 28.61 7.67
C TRP A 290 -6.26 29.44 6.49
N HIS A 291 -6.90 30.55 6.12
CA HIS A 291 -6.53 31.37 4.95
C HIS A 291 -5.04 31.77 4.90
N PRO A 292 -4.37 32.13 6.01
CA PRO A 292 -2.95 32.50 5.96
C PRO A 292 -2.01 31.35 5.60
N HIS A 293 -2.41 30.08 5.78
CA HIS A 293 -1.54 28.91 5.58
C HIS A 293 -1.95 28.08 4.35
N ALA A 294 -3.08 28.42 3.72
CA ALA A 294 -3.55 27.78 2.50
C ALA A 294 -2.49 27.81 1.38
N LYS A 295 -1.77 28.93 1.23
CA LYS A 295 -0.70 29.08 0.23
C LYS A 295 0.48 28.16 0.51
N THR A 296 0.89 28.04 1.77
CA THR A 296 1.99 27.15 2.19
C THR A 296 1.64 25.69 1.95
N LEU A 297 0.43 25.27 2.36
CA LEU A 297 -0.06 23.91 2.11
C LEU A 297 -0.19 23.62 0.60
N GLN A 298 -0.69 24.57 -0.18
CA GLN A 298 -0.76 24.44 -1.63
C GLN A 298 0.63 24.26 -2.26
N MET A 299 1.64 25.01 -1.81
CA MET A 299 3.01 24.87 -2.27
C MET A 299 3.59 23.47 -1.99
N PHE A 300 3.37 22.92 -0.78
CA PHE A 300 3.79 21.54 -0.47
C PHE A 300 3.13 20.53 -1.39
N LEU A 301 1.84 20.71 -1.66
CA LEU A 301 1.06 19.82 -2.52
C LEU A 301 1.56 19.82 -3.96
N GLU A 302 1.70 21.01 -4.55
CA GLU A 302 2.13 21.20 -5.95
C GLU A 302 3.54 20.63 -6.14
N LYS A 303 4.49 21.03 -5.29
CA LYS A 303 5.90 20.61 -5.37
C LYS A 303 6.07 19.10 -5.19
N SER A 304 5.35 18.51 -4.22
CA SER A 304 5.47 17.08 -3.94
C SER A 304 4.79 16.25 -5.00
N SER A 305 3.68 16.73 -5.57
CA SER A 305 2.99 16.05 -6.67
C SER A 305 3.83 16.03 -7.94
N GLU A 306 4.48 17.14 -8.28
CA GLU A 306 5.37 17.24 -9.44
C GLU A 306 6.57 16.28 -9.31
N ARG A 307 7.23 16.27 -8.15
CA ARG A 307 8.35 15.36 -7.87
C ARG A 307 7.92 13.91 -7.89
N PHE A 308 6.80 13.58 -7.24
CA PHE A 308 6.27 12.23 -7.19
C PHE A 308 5.88 11.73 -8.58
N PHE A 309 5.27 12.59 -9.41
CA PHE A 309 4.99 12.29 -10.81
C PHE A 309 6.27 11.99 -11.60
N GLY A 310 7.34 12.77 -11.41
CA GLY A 310 8.63 12.53 -12.07
C GLY A 310 9.30 11.20 -11.69
N TYR A 311 9.08 10.72 -10.46
CA TYR A 311 9.54 9.37 -10.07
C TYR A 311 8.70 8.28 -10.71
N ILE A 312 7.37 8.42 -10.71
CA ILE A 312 6.50 7.44 -11.33
C ILE A 312 6.76 7.38 -12.83
N TYR A 313 6.89 8.51 -13.51
CA TYR A 313 7.05 8.62 -14.95
C TYR A 313 8.39 9.28 -15.29
N PRO A 314 9.52 8.56 -15.17
CA PRO A 314 10.82 9.11 -15.52
C PRO A 314 10.96 9.24 -17.05
N LEU A 315 11.82 10.17 -17.49
CA LEU A 315 12.24 10.25 -18.89
C LEU A 315 12.96 8.96 -19.31
N ASP A 316 13.81 8.43 -18.44
CA ASP A 316 14.42 7.11 -18.56
C ASP A 316 13.41 6.01 -18.16
N TRP A 317 12.59 5.58 -19.13
CA TRP A 317 11.68 4.45 -19.07
C TRP A 317 12.25 3.11 -18.53
N ARG A 318 13.57 2.88 -18.47
CA ARG A 318 14.12 1.67 -17.82
C ARG A 318 13.90 1.72 -16.33
N LYS A 319 14.04 2.90 -15.73
CA LYS A 319 13.91 3.09 -14.27
C LYS A 319 12.52 2.71 -13.77
N SER A 320 11.48 2.90 -14.59
CA SER A 320 10.10 2.51 -14.25
C SER A 320 9.82 1.01 -14.32
N SER A 321 10.69 0.20 -14.92
CA SER A 321 10.47 -1.24 -15.13
C SER A 321 10.94 -2.15 -13.98
N THR A 322 11.38 -1.55 -12.87
CA THR A 322 11.87 -2.27 -11.68
C THR A 322 10.72 -2.72 -10.78
N GLU A 323 10.93 -3.80 -10.01
CA GLU A 323 9.91 -4.38 -9.13
C GLU A 323 9.45 -3.40 -8.03
N ASP A 324 10.38 -2.62 -7.47
CA ASP A 324 10.08 -1.56 -6.51
C ASP A 324 9.18 -0.47 -7.11
N MET A 325 9.37 -0.14 -8.39
CA MET A 325 8.55 0.86 -9.08
C MET A 325 7.17 0.34 -9.43
N VAL A 326 7.04 -0.94 -9.77
CA VAL A 326 5.73 -1.60 -9.88
C VAL A 326 4.99 -1.53 -8.55
N SER A 327 5.65 -1.90 -7.44
CA SER A 327 5.08 -1.82 -6.10
C SER A 327 4.67 -0.40 -5.71
N LEU A 328 5.49 0.61 -6.05
CA LEU A 328 5.18 2.02 -5.83
C LEU A 328 3.94 2.46 -6.61
N ARG A 329 3.82 2.02 -7.86
CA ARG A 329 2.67 2.28 -8.73
C ARG A 329 1.44 1.43 -8.40
N GLU A 330 1.55 0.45 -7.53
CA GLU A 330 0.38 -0.27 -7.00
C GLU A 330 -0.08 0.30 -5.66
N ASN A 331 0.66 1.25 -5.10
CA ASN A 331 0.30 1.95 -3.88
C ASN A 331 -0.97 2.79 -4.11
N LYS A 332 -2.12 2.21 -3.76
CA LYS A 332 -3.45 2.82 -3.89
C LYS A 332 -3.54 4.19 -3.23
N LEU A 333 -2.88 4.38 -2.08
CA LEU A 333 -2.92 5.65 -1.36
C LEU A 333 -2.21 6.75 -2.15
N ALA A 334 -1.00 6.47 -2.64
CA ALA A 334 -0.24 7.42 -3.44
C ALA A 334 -0.96 7.78 -4.75
N TRP A 335 -1.53 6.78 -5.41
CA TRP A 335 -2.32 6.97 -6.63
C TRP A 335 -3.60 7.76 -6.43
N ASN A 336 -4.35 7.46 -5.37
CA ASN A 336 -5.57 8.21 -5.05
C ASN A 336 -5.26 9.66 -4.72
N LEU A 337 -4.15 9.94 -4.03
CA LEU A 337 -3.72 11.31 -3.74
C LEU A 337 -3.27 12.04 -5.00
N LEU A 338 -2.45 11.42 -5.85
CA LEU A 338 -2.02 12.01 -7.11
C LEU A 338 -3.24 12.32 -8.01
N ARG A 339 -4.21 11.40 -8.05
CA ARG A 339 -5.51 11.61 -8.69
C ARG A 339 -6.24 12.81 -8.10
N GLU A 340 -6.43 12.87 -6.78
CA GLU A 340 -7.15 13.94 -6.11
C GLU A 340 -6.51 15.30 -6.34
N VAL A 341 -5.17 15.41 -6.24
CA VAL A 341 -4.48 16.68 -6.45
C VAL A 341 -4.64 17.16 -7.88
N ILE A 342 -4.48 16.26 -8.85
CA ILE A 342 -4.51 16.65 -10.24
C ILE A 342 -5.95 16.95 -10.68
N LEU A 343 -6.96 16.17 -10.27
CA LEU A 343 -8.38 16.50 -10.49
C LEU A 343 -8.84 17.77 -9.75
N LYS A 344 -8.29 18.06 -8.56
CA LYS A 344 -8.61 19.30 -7.85
C LYS A 344 -7.96 20.52 -8.51
N ASN A 345 -6.76 20.36 -9.06
CA ASN A 345 -6.13 21.38 -9.90
C ASN A 345 -6.90 21.58 -11.22
N MET A 346 -7.55 20.53 -11.72
CA MET A 346 -8.42 20.58 -12.91
C MET A 346 -9.67 21.45 -12.72
N SER A 347 -10.28 21.47 -11.54
CA SER A 347 -11.53 22.22 -11.32
C SER A 347 -11.35 23.70 -10.97
N LEU A 348 -10.13 24.12 -10.59
CA LEU A 348 -9.88 25.44 -10.02
C LEU A 348 -9.37 26.50 -11.02
N LYS A 349 -8.89 26.12 -12.20
CA LYS A 349 -8.15 27.02 -13.12
C LYS A 349 -8.57 26.90 -14.58
N GLY A 350 -9.62 27.63 -14.99
CA GLY A 350 -9.84 28.05 -16.38
C GLY A 350 -9.62 26.98 -17.48
N LYS A 351 -9.04 27.38 -18.62
CA LYS A 351 -8.66 26.49 -19.73
C LYS A 351 -7.32 25.82 -19.42
N PHE A 352 -7.21 24.50 -19.62
CA PHE A 352 -5.96 23.76 -19.43
C PHE A 352 -4.84 24.20 -20.38
N THR A 353 -3.62 24.15 -19.85
CA THR A 353 -2.39 24.12 -20.65
C THR A 353 -2.10 22.71 -21.17
N TYR A 354 -1.32 22.57 -22.24
CA TYR A 354 -0.95 21.24 -22.76
C TYR A 354 -0.12 20.41 -21.78
N GLY A 355 0.72 21.06 -20.95
CA GLY A 355 1.44 20.41 -19.86
C GLY A 355 0.50 19.81 -18.81
N GLN A 356 -0.54 20.54 -18.41
CA GLN A 356 -1.56 20.03 -17.49
C GLN A 356 -2.36 18.88 -18.09
N ILE A 357 -2.74 19.00 -19.37
CA ILE A 357 -3.43 17.93 -20.12
C ILE A 357 -2.60 16.65 -20.11
N GLY A 358 -1.31 16.72 -20.44
CA GLY A 358 -0.44 15.54 -20.50
C GLY A 358 -0.39 14.79 -19.17
N ARG A 359 -0.14 15.51 -18.07
CA ARG A 359 -0.11 14.92 -16.72
C ARG A 359 -1.46 14.31 -16.33
N ALA A 360 -2.55 15.00 -16.63
CA ALA A 360 -3.91 14.55 -16.33
C ALA A 360 -4.28 13.27 -17.09
N VAL A 361 -4.02 13.23 -18.40
CA VAL A 361 -4.37 12.10 -19.27
C VAL A 361 -3.62 10.84 -18.85
N ILE A 362 -2.31 10.94 -18.56
CA ILE A 362 -1.50 9.80 -18.12
C ILE A 362 -2.07 9.17 -16.85
N ILE A 363 -2.48 9.99 -15.90
CA ILE A 363 -3.12 9.50 -14.67
C ILE A 363 -4.46 8.85 -14.97
N MET A 364 -5.28 9.47 -15.82
CA MET A 364 -6.59 8.91 -16.20
C MET A 364 -6.47 7.56 -16.92
N LEU A 365 -5.40 7.35 -17.70
CA LEU A 365 -5.07 6.04 -18.25
C LEU A 365 -4.83 5.02 -17.14
N GLY A 366 -4.12 5.35 -16.07
CA GLY A 366 -3.88 4.46 -14.93
C GLY A 366 -5.10 4.17 -14.02
N LEU A 367 -6.23 4.88 -14.16
CA LEU A 367 -7.39 4.72 -13.27
C LEU A 367 -8.30 3.55 -13.67
N THR A 368 -8.75 2.76 -12.70
CA THR A 368 -9.69 1.64 -12.94
C THR A 368 -11.09 2.10 -13.37
N LYS A 369 -11.53 3.26 -12.88
CA LYS A 369 -12.84 3.85 -13.20
C LYS A 369 -12.70 5.36 -13.44
N LEU A 370 -13.37 5.85 -14.47
CA LEU A 370 -13.46 7.27 -14.81
C LEU A 370 -14.90 7.75 -14.74
N THR A 371 -15.10 8.98 -14.26
CA THR A 371 -16.41 9.65 -14.19
C THR A 371 -16.59 10.59 -15.38
N ASP A 372 -17.83 10.85 -15.79
CA ASP A 372 -18.13 11.84 -16.84
C ASP A 372 -17.63 13.25 -16.48
N GLU A 373 -17.63 13.59 -15.18
CA GLU A 373 -17.05 14.83 -14.65
C GLU A 373 -15.58 15.03 -15.05
N SER A 374 -14.84 13.94 -15.26
CA SER A 374 -13.44 13.99 -15.67
C SER A 374 -13.30 14.56 -17.09
N ALA A 375 -14.23 14.21 -18.00
CA ALA A 375 -14.25 14.72 -19.37
C ALA A 375 -14.75 16.17 -19.44
N GLU A 376 -15.68 16.55 -18.56
CA GLU A 376 -16.25 17.91 -18.55
C GLU A 376 -15.26 18.99 -18.14
N SER A 377 -14.16 18.63 -17.47
CA SER A 377 -13.07 19.55 -17.17
C SER A 377 -12.39 20.11 -18.42
N PHE A 378 -12.41 19.38 -19.54
CA PHE A 378 -11.75 19.79 -20.78
C PHE A 378 -12.60 20.80 -21.56
N HIS A 379 -11.92 21.68 -22.29
CA HIS A 379 -12.57 22.64 -23.19
C HIS A 379 -13.47 21.90 -24.20
N LYS A 380 -14.64 22.49 -24.50
CA LYS A 380 -15.69 21.86 -25.32
C LYS A 380 -15.17 21.35 -26.67
N ASP A 381 -14.30 22.13 -27.32
CA ASP A 381 -13.76 21.82 -28.65
C ASP A 381 -12.40 21.11 -28.61
N SER A 382 -11.96 20.65 -27.43
CA SER A 382 -10.66 19.99 -27.29
C SER A 382 -10.72 18.54 -27.80
N PRO A 383 -9.81 18.11 -28.70
CA PRO A 383 -9.69 16.70 -29.08
C PRO A 383 -9.46 15.76 -27.89
N TRP A 384 -8.77 16.25 -26.85
CA TRP A 384 -8.58 15.51 -25.59
C TRP A 384 -9.89 15.23 -24.86
N LYS A 385 -10.89 16.12 -24.95
CA LYS A 385 -12.22 15.88 -24.36
C LYS A 385 -12.88 14.66 -24.99
N GLU A 386 -12.84 14.58 -26.32
CA GLU A 386 -13.44 13.48 -27.07
C GLU A 386 -12.71 12.15 -26.81
N PHE A 387 -11.38 12.18 -26.69
CA PHE A 387 -10.60 11.02 -26.25
C PHE A 387 -11.02 10.54 -24.85
N ILE A 388 -11.08 11.45 -23.87
CA ILE A 388 -11.42 11.08 -22.49
C ILE A 388 -12.86 10.57 -22.39
N LYS A 389 -13.84 11.17 -23.09
CA LYS A 389 -15.21 10.62 -23.15
C LYS A 389 -15.20 9.18 -23.65
N ARG A 390 -14.46 8.89 -24.73
CA ARG A 390 -14.38 7.53 -25.29
C ARG A 390 -13.71 6.56 -24.33
N LEU A 391 -12.64 6.98 -23.66
CA LEU A 391 -11.96 6.21 -22.63
C LEU A 391 -12.90 5.91 -21.45
N CYS A 392 -13.74 6.87 -21.04
CA CYS A 392 -14.72 6.66 -19.98
C CYS A 392 -15.79 5.62 -20.34
N VAL A 393 -16.25 5.60 -21.61
CA VAL A 393 -17.21 4.59 -22.10
C VAL A 393 -16.61 3.20 -21.99
N ILE A 394 -15.39 3.02 -22.50
CA ILE A 394 -14.70 1.72 -22.49
C ILE A 394 -14.47 1.23 -21.05
N LYS A 395 -14.05 2.11 -20.14
CA LYS A 395 -13.82 1.74 -18.72
C LYS A 395 -15.10 1.51 -17.91
N ARG A 396 -16.25 2.02 -18.35
CA ARG A 396 -17.56 1.78 -17.71
C ARG A 396 -18.23 0.51 -18.21
N SER A 397 -18.01 0.19 -19.48
CA SER A 397 -18.70 -0.89 -20.13
C SER A 397 -18.13 -2.23 -19.66
N GLU A 398 -18.97 -3.05 -19.03
CA GLU A 398 -18.76 -4.50 -18.93
C GLU A 398 -19.09 -5.13 -20.29
N LEU A 399 -18.45 -4.63 -21.35
CA LEU A 399 -18.77 -5.00 -22.72
C LEU A 399 -18.52 -6.50 -22.87
N SER A 400 -19.58 -7.26 -23.13
CA SER A 400 -19.46 -8.67 -23.49
C SER A 400 -18.52 -8.76 -24.69
N SER A 401 -17.48 -9.57 -24.55
CA SER A 401 -16.26 -9.59 -25.36
C SER A 401 -16.43 -9.96 -26.85
N ASN A 402 -17.67 -10.08 -27.33
CA ASN A 402 -18.01 -10.81 -28.56
C ASN A 402 -18.92 -10.02 -29.53
N SER A 403 -18.94 -8.68 -29.51
CA SER A 403 -19.75 -7.89 -30.45
C SER A 403 -18.89 -7.03 -31.38
N SER A 404 -19.34 -6.87 -32.64
CA SER A 404 -18.76 -5.93 -33.63
C SER A 404 -18.76 -4.47 -33.16
N ALA A 405 -19.63 -4.13 -32.20
CA ALA A 405 -19.64 -2.83 -31.54
C ALA A 405 -18.35 -2.60 -30.75
N ALA A 406 -17.83 -3.60 -30.03
CA ALA A 406 -16.60 -3.49 -29.23
C ALA A 406 -15.37 -3.09 -30.08
N ALA A 407 -15.20 -3.76 -31.23
CA ALA A 407 -14.12 -3.47 -32.18
C ALA A 407 -14.19 -2.04 -32.75
N GLN A 408 -15.40 -1.55 -33.02
CA GLN A 408 -15.62 -0.17 -33.48
C GLN A 408 -15.32 0.86 -32.38
N GLU A 409 -15.53 0.49 -31.11
CA GLU A 409 -15.16 1.32 -29.96
C GLU A 409 -13.65 1.43 -29.77
N GLU A 410 -12.92 0.31 -29.92
CA GLU A 410 -11.46 0.27 -29.86
C GLU A 410 -10.80 1.11 -30.97
N LEU A 411 -11.24 0.94 -32.22
CA LEU A 411 -10.74 1.75 -33.34
C LEU A 411 -11.05 3.24 -33.14
N SER A 412 -12.23 3.55 -32.61
CA SER A 412 -12.59 4.92 -32.28
C SER A 412 -11.70 5.52 -31.19
N LEU A 413 -11.30 4.75 -30.17
CA LEU A 413 -10.37 5.21 -29.13
C LEU A 413 -9.00 5.58 -29.75
N ILE A 414 -8.47 4.72 -30.63
CA ILE A 414 -7.20 4.94 -31.34
C ILE A 414 -7.25 6.24 -32.14
N LEU A 415 -8.30 6.44 -32.95
CA LEU A 415 -8.47 7.63 -33.77
C LEU A 415 -8.56 8.92 -32.92
N LYS A 416 -9.25 8.87 -31.78
CA LYS A 416 -9.35 10.03 -30.89
C LYS A 416 -8.02 10.35 -30.20
N LEU A 417 -7.25 9.34 -29.81
CA LEU A 417 -5.91 9.53 -29.26
C LEU A 417 -4.95 10.11 -30.30
N HIS A 418 -4.96 9.54 -31.52
CA HIS A 418 -4.20 10.04 -32.66
C HIS A 418 -4.48 11.52 -32.91
N GLY A 419 -5.75 11.89 -33.10
CA GLY A 419 -6.13 13.29 -33.37
C GLY A 419 -5.78 14.24 -32.22
N ALA A 420 -5.81 13.78 -30.96
CA ALA A 420 -5.41 14.59 -29.82
C ALA A 420 -3.90 14.83 -29.72
N LEU A 421 -3.09 13.84 -30.10
CA LEU A 421 -1.64 13.97 -30.21
C LEU A 421 -1.25 14.86 -31.39
N GLU A 422 -1.94 14.73 -32.52
CA GLU A 422 -1.75 15.57 -33.71
C GLU A 422 -2.03 17.05 -33.42
N ASP A 423 -3.16 17.36 -32.75
CA ASP A 423 -3.46 18.72 -32.29
C ASP A 423 -2.38 19.29 -31.37
N THR A 424 -1.93 18.48 -30.41
CA THR A 424 -0.88 18.88 -29.47
C THR A 424 0.45 19.14 -30.17
N TYR A 425 0.79 18.32 -31.16
CA TYR A 425 2.02 18.44 -31.92
C TYR A 425 2.04 19.69 -32.80
N HIS A 426 0.93 20.00 -33.47
CA HIS A 426 0.79 21.19 -34.32
C HIS A 426 0.54 22.48 -33.54
N ALA A 427 0.22 22.41 -32.25
CA ALA A 427 0.19 23.58 -31.39
C ALA A 427 1.57 24.24 -31.37
N LYS A 428 1.61 25.58 -31.40
CA LYS A 428 2.88 26.34 -31.50
C LYS A 428 3.70 26.18 -30.22
N ARG A 429 4.55 25.14 -30.16
CA ARG A 429 5.46 24.81 -29.04
C ARG A 429 6.22 26.02 -28.51
N ARG A 430 6.68 26.92 -29.40
CA ARG A 430 7.44 28.12 -29.02
C ARG A 430 6.61 29.21 -28.35
N LYS A 431 5.29 29.23 -28.53
CA LYS A 431 4.39 30.25 -27.97
C LYS A 431 3.69 29.83 -26.68
N GLU A 432 3.67 28.52 -26.39
CA GLU A 432 3.05 27.98 -25.18
C GLU A 432 4.02 28.01 -24.01
N ILE A 433 3.57 28.54 -22.86
CA ILE A 433 4.37 28.65 -21.64
C ILE A 433 4.49 27.29 -20.92
N ASP A 434 3.43 26.48 -20.95
CA ASP A 434 3.37 25.13 -20.37
C ASP A 434 2.93 24.12 -21.44
N PHE A 435 3.84 23.84 -22.38
CA PHE A 435 3.67 22.81 -23.41
C PHE A 435 3.78 21.39 -22.79
N MET A 436 3.25 20.36 -23.47
CA MET A 436 3.35 18.98 -22.98
C MET A 436 4.82 18.53 -22.87
N SER A 437 5.23 18.03 -21.70
CA SER A 437 6.63 17.60 -21.50
C SER A 437 7.00 16.39 -22.38
N PRO A 438 8.28 16.19 -22.72
CA PRO A 438 8.75 15.02 -23.48
C PRO A 438 8.34 13.69 -22.83
N VAL A 439 8.41 13.63 -21.50
CA VAL A 439 7.95 12.48 -20.72
C VAL A 439 6.49 12.15 -21.03
N CYS A 440 5.61 13.16 -20.97
CA CYS A 440 4.18 12.93 -21.15
C CYS A 440 3.85 12.58 -22.60
N PHE A 441 4.42 13.33 -23.53
CA PHE A 441 4.13 13.16 -24.95
C PHE A 441 4.59 11.79 -25.45
N LEU A 442 5.83 11.39 -25.14
CA LEU A 442 6.36 10.09 -25.57
C LEU A 442 5.64 8.92 -24.92
N TYR A 443 5.24 9.05 -23.65
CA TYR A 443 4.41 8.05 -22.99
C TYR A 443 3.10 7.81 -23.76
N LEU A 444 2.45 8.88 -24.22
CA LEU A 444 1.20 8.78 -24.97
C LEU A 444 1.40 8.24 -26.38
N VAL A 445 2.53 8.57 -27.04
CA VAL A 445 2.92 7.97 -28.32
C VAL A 445 3.18 6.46 -28.17
N GLU A 446 3.88 6.04 -27.11
CA GLU A 446 4.10 4.62 -26.81
C GLU A 446 2.77 3.89 -26.54
N HIS A 447 1.82 4.53 -25.84
CA HIS A 447 0.48 3.98 -25.64
C HIS A 447 -0.30 3.86 -26.95
N LEU A 448 -0.24 4.87 -27.83
CA LEU A 448 -0.85 4.79 -29.15
C LEU A 448 -0.24 3.65 -29.97
N LEU A 449 1.09 3.53 -29.96
CA LEU A 449 1.81 2.43 -30.61
C LEU A 449 1.33 1.07 -30.10
N PHE A 450 1.19 0.91 -28.78
CA PHE A 450 0.68 -0.32 -28.20
C PHE A 450 -0.74 -0.63 -28.67
N LEU A 451 -1.66 0.34 -28.63
CA LEU A 451 -3.06 0.15 -29.03
C LEU A 451 -3.20 -0.20 -30.52
N VAL A 452 -2.43 0.47 -31.39
CA VAL A 452 -2.42 0.20 -32.84
C VAL A 452 -1.86 -1.19 -33.13
N SER A 453 -0.77 -1.57 -32.46
CA SER A 453 -0.14 -2.88 -32.61
C SER A 453 -1.06 -3.99 -32.08
N TYR A 454 -1.75 -3.73 -30.97
CA TYR A 454 -2.68 -4.66 -30.35
C TYR A 454 -3.78 -5.13 -31.33
N CYS A 455 -4.28 -4.25 -32.20
CA CYS A 455 -5.27 -4.60 -33.24
C CYS A 455 -4.77 -5.61 -34.30
N GLN A 456 -3.47 -5.92 -34.33
CA GLN A 456 -2.85 -6.92 -35.21
C GLN A 456 -2.76 -8.32 -34.59
N GLY A 457 -3.10 -8.48 -33.30
CA GLY A 457 -3.11 -9.75 -32.58
C GLY A 457 -1.78 -10.12 -31.89
N TYR A 458 -0.71 -9.35 -32.11
CA TYR A 458 0.54 -9.43 -31.37
C TYR A 458 1.19 -8.05 -31.28
N VAL A 459 2.08 -7.85 -30.30
CA VAL A 459 2.79 -6.58 -30.07
C VAL A 459 4.26 -6.84 -29.75
N PHE A 460 5.15 -6.14 -30.45
CA PHE A 460 6.56 -6.00 -30.07
C PHE A 460 6.74 -4.74 -29.23
N THR A 461 7.21 -4.87 -28.00
CA THR A 461 7.27 -3.74 -27.06
C THR A 461 8.39 -3.91 -26.03
N THR A 462 8.54 -2.96 -25.12
CA THR A 462 9.48 -3.06 -23.99
C THR A 462 8.77 -3.58 -22.74
N LYS A 463 9.57 -4.16 -21.83
CA LYS A 463 9.10 -4.55 -20.49
C LYS A 463 8.34 -3.43 -19.76
N ALA A 464 8.82 -2.19 -19.84
CA ALA A 464 8.20 -1.04 -19.19
C ALA A 464 6.75 -0.83 -19.65
N LEU A 465 6.49 -0.87 -20.95
CA LEU A 465 5.17 -0.62 -21.51
C LEU A 465 4.19 -1.77 -21.23
N VAL A 466 4.67 -3.02 -21.15
CA VAL A 466 3.83 -4.16 -20.71
C VAL A 466 3.39 -3.97 -19.26
N LEU A 467 4.30 -3.53 -18.38
CA LEU A 467 3.96 -3.23 -16.98
C LEU A 467 2.94 -2.08 -16.88
N GLU A 468 3.07 -1.03 -17.69
CA GLU A 468 2.06 0.04 -17.77
C GLU A 468 0.70 -0.49 -18.22
N TRP A 469 0.67 -1.33 -19.25
CA TRP A 469 -0.56 -1.92 -19.75
C TRP A 469 -1.25 -2.81 -18.70
N LEU A 470 -0.48 -3.58 -17.92
CA LEU A 470 -1.02 -4.38 -16.81
C LEU A 470 -1.62 -3.52 -15.69
N ILE A 471 -1.08 -2.32 -15.48
CA ILE A 471 -1.64 -1.34 -14.55
C ILE A 471 -2.92 -0.72 -15.14
N PHE A 472 -2.91 -0.39 -16.44
CA PHE A 472 -4.05 0.14 -17.19
C PHE A 472 -5.26 -0.80 -17.17
N GLN A 473 -5.04 -2.12 -17.26
CA GLN A 473 -6.07 -3.17 -17.31
C GLN A 473 -6.61 -3.62 -15.94
N GLN A 474 -6.48 -2.84 -14.87
CA GLN A 474 -7.06 -3.22 -13.56
C GLN A 474 -8.62 -3.21 -13.51
N GLY A 475 -9.30 -3.24 -14.67
CA GLY A 475 -10.73 -3.54 -14.85
C GLY A 475 -10.93 -4.87 -15.61
N LYS A 476 -12.08 -5.53 -15.41
CA LYS A 476 -12.41 -6.85 -16.00
C LYS A 476 -12.55 -6.88 -17.54
N THR A 477 -12.25 -5.79 -18.24
CA THR A 477 -12.38 -5.69 -19.69
C THR A 477 -11.12 -6.23 -20.35
N THR A 478 -11.12 -7.51 -20.69
CA THR A 478 -10.22 -8.02 -21.71
C THR A 478 -10.63 -7.36 -23.04
N LEU A 479 -9.80 -6.45 -23.53
CA LEU A 479 -9.83 -6.08 -24.95
C LEU A 479 -9.78 -7.41 -25.73
N SER A 480 -10.65 -7.56 -26.72
CA SER A 480 -10.84 -8.84 -27.42
C SER A 480 -10.28 -8.70 -28.83
N ALA A 481 -9.01 -9.06 -28.99
CA ALA A 481 -8.33 -9.10 -30.28
C ALA A 481 -9.08 -9.98 -31.31
N SER A 482 -9.88 -10.95 -30.84
CA SER A 482 -10.69 -11.86 -31.67
C SER A 482 -12.00 -11.25 -32.20
N SER A 483 -12.46 -10.10 -31.69
CA SER A 483 -13.69 -9.42 -32.16
C SER A 483 -13.49 -8.56 -33.42
N LEU A 484 -12.24 -8.37 -33.85
CA LEU A 484 -11.81 -7.42 -34.89
C LEU A 484 -11.84 -7.97 -36.32
N THR A 485 -12.44 -9.14 -36.55
CA THR A 485 -12.54 -9.77 -37.88
C THR A 485 -13.67 -9.22 -38.75
N ASP A 486 -14.63 -8.49 -38.16
CA ASP A 486 -15.88 -8.05 -38.84
C ASP A 486 -15.88 -6.59 -39.35
N VAL A 487 -14.84 -5.79 -39.04
CA VAL A 487 -14.69 -4.43 -39.59
C VAL A 487 -13.96 -4.52 -40.93
N GLY A 488 -14.42 -3.78 -41.95
CA GLY A 488 -13.85 -3.81 -43.31
C GLY A 488 -12.31 -3.77 -43.31
N ALA A 489 -11.68 -4.90 -43.66
CA ALA A 489 -10.25 -5.12 -43.47
C ALA A 489 -9.35 -4.07 -44.15
N SER A 490 -9.82 -3.47 -45.25
CA SER A 490 -9.11 -2.41 -45.97
C SER A 490 -9.06 -1.08 -45.20
N GLU A 491 -10.19 -0.65 -44.62
CA GLU A 491 -10.28 0.62 -43.89
C GLU A 491 -9.49 0.55 -42.57
N LYS A 492 -9.58 -0.59 -41.87
CA LYS A 492 -8.75 -0.90 -40.70
C LYS A 492 -7.26 -0.81 -41.02
N THR A 493 -6.81 -1.46 -42.09
CA THR A 493 -5.39 -1.48 -42.47
C THR A 493 -4.88 -0.09 -42.84
N GLN A 494 -5.72 0.73 -43.47
CA GLN A 494 -5.40 2.12 -43.80
C GLN A 494 -5.25 2.98 -42.54
N ILE A 495 -6.23 2.97 -41.63
CA ILE A 495 -6.19 3.75 -40.38
C ILE A 495 -4.96 3.41 -39.54
N LEU A 496 -4.67 2.12 -39.38
CA LEU A 496 -3.50 1.68 -38.62
C LEU A 496 -2.19 2.13 -39.31
N GLY A 497 -2.12 1.99 -40.64
CA GLY A 497 -0.98 2.43 -41.44
C GLY A 497 -0.71 3.94 -41.37
N ASP A 498 -1.78 4.75 -41.43
CA ASP A 498 -1.71 6.21 -41.31
C ASP A 498 -1.23 6.61 -39.90
N THR A 499 -1.71 5.91 -38.87
CA THR A 499 -1.30 6.14 -37.48
C THR A 499 0.19 5.81 -37.26
N TYR A 500 0.69 4.71 -37.83
CA TYR A 500 2.13 4.40 -37.80
C TYR A 500 2.96 5.47 -38.52
N SER A 501 2.49 5.93 -39.68
CA SER A 501 3.17 6.95 -40.47
C SER A 501 3.26 8.28 -39.74
N PHE A 502 2.19 8.66 -39.04
CA PHE A 502 2.16 9.83 -38.15
C PHE A 502 3.15 9.72 -36.99
N MET A 503 3.18 8.58 -36.29
CA MET A 503 4.15 8.40 -35.19
C MET A 503 5.59 8.42 -35.70
N ALA A 504 5.86 7.78 -36.85
CA ALA A 504 7.18 7.77 -37.46
C ALA A 504 7.62 9.18 -37.87
N SER A 505 6.73 9.97 -38.49
CA SER A 505 7.07 11.34 -38.92
C SER A 505 7.42 12.23 -37.73
N ILE A 506 6.64 12.18 -36.65
CA ILE A 506 6.90 12.94 -35.43
C ILE A 506 8.23 12.55 -34.80
N VAL A 507 8.48 11.26 -34.61
CA VAL A 507 9.72 10.78 -33.98
C VAL A 507 10.93 11.16 -34.83
N HIS A 508 10.82 11.00 -36.15
CA HIS A 508 11.88 11.40 -37.09
C HIS A 508 12.14 12.92 -37.03
N GLU A 509 11.10 13.75 -37.06
CA GLU A 509 11.25 15.21 -37.00
C GLU A 509 11.87 15.67 -35.68
N GLN A 510 11.47 15.09 -34.54
CA GLN A 510 12.09 15.40 -33.24
C GLN A 510 13.57 15.02 -33.20
N LEU A 511 13.96 13.89 -33.80
CA LEU A 511 15.37 13.48 -33.86
C LEU A 511 16.19 14.37 -34.82
N CYS A 512 15.56 14.94 -35.85
CA CYS A 512 16.22 15.83 -36.80
C CYS A 512 16.34 17.27 -36.30
N ASP A 513 15.36 17.77 -35.55
CA ASP A 513 15.35 19.11 -34.97
C ASP A 513 16.04 19.12 -33.60
N VAL A 514 17.38 19.11 -33.61
CA VAL A 514 18.19 19.12 -32.39
C VAL A 514 17.89 20.35 -31.52
N GLU A 515 17.85 21.54 -32.11
CA GLU A 515 17.64 22.80 -31.39
C GLU A 515 16.25 22.86 -30.76
N GLY A 516 15.20 22.56 -31.52
CA GLY A 516 13.83 22.58 -31.01
C GLY A 516 13.54 21.46 -30.00
N THR A 517 14.25 20.34 -30.07
CA THR A 517 14.12 19.25 -29.09
C THR A 517 14.87 19.56 -27.78
N VAL A 518 16.04 20.22 -27.84
CA VAL A 518 16.71 20.72 -26.63
C VAL A 518 15.87 21.82 -25.98
N GLU A 519 15.35 22.78 -26.76
CA GLU A 519 14.45 23.84 -26.26
C GLU A 519 13.21 23.23 -25.57
N TRP A 520 12.66 22.15 -26.14
CA TRP A 520 11.53 21.43 -25.56
C TRP A 520 11.85 20.78 -24.22
N LEU A 521 13.03 20.16 -24.10
CA LEU A 521 13.50 19.54 -22.87
C LEU A 521 13.70 20.59 -21.76
N GLU A 522 14.37 21.70 -22.08
CA GLU A 522 14.66 22.77 -21.12
C GLU A 522 13.39 23.44 -20.58
N LYS A 523 12.40 23.70 -21.44
CA LYS A 523 11.10 24.27 -21.03
C LYS A 523 10.29 23.37 -20.10
N SER A 524 10.60 22.08 -20.07
CA SER A 524 9.87 21.09 -19.27
C SER A 524 10.46 20.85 -17.87
N ASN A 525 11.31 21.76 -17.37
CA ASN A 525 12.05 21.63 -16.10
C ASN A 525 12.90 20.34 -16.02
N THR A 526 13.34 19.80 -17.16
CA THR A 526 14.21 18.62 -17.23
C THR A 526 15.66 19.06 -17.44
N ASN A 527 16.63 18.26 -16.97
CA ASN A 527 18.04 18.61 -17.09
C ASN A 527 18.49 18.45 -18.57
N SER A 528 19.20 19.43 -19.12
CA SER A 528 19.75 19.36 -20.48
C SER A 528 20.70 18.16 -20.65
N MET A 529 21.31 17.69 -19.55
CA MET A 529 22.12 16.47 -19.51
C MET A 529 21.32 15.18 -19.82
N ASP A 530 19.99 15.23 -19.78
CA ASP A 530 19.12 14.10 -20.13
C ASP A 530 18.82 14.02 -21.64
N TYR A 531 19.33 14.95 -22.46
CA TYR A 531 19.14 14.93 -23.91
C TYR A 531 19.54 13.60 -24.58
N PRO A 532 20.69 12.96 -24.24
CA PRO A 532 21.02 11.65 -24.78
C PRO A 532 20.01 10.55 -24.42
N VAL A 533 19.39 10.63 -23.24
CA VAL A 533 18.34 9.69 -22.82
C VAL A 533 17.08 9.88 -23.66
N LEU A 534 16.71 11.13 -23.96
CA LEU A 534 15.60 11.45 -24.85
C LEU A 534 15.85 10.92 -26.26
N VAL A 535 17.05 11.13 -26.82
CA VAL A 535 17.44 10.60 -28.14
C VAL A 535 17.35 9.08 -28.17
N LEU A 536 17.90 8.39 -27.15
CA LEU A 536 17.81 6.94 -27.04
C LEU A 536 16.36 6.46 -27.02
N ARG A 537 15.49 7.10 -26.23
CA ARG A 537 14.07 6.74 -26.15
C ARG A 537 13.35 6.93 -27.49
N LEU A 538 13.59 8.03 -28.19
CA LEU A 538 13.04 8.29 -29.52
C LEU A 538 13.49 7.23 -30.54
N VAL A 539 14.77 6.86 -30.56
CA VAL A 539 15.29 5.81 -31.45
C VAL A 539 14.67 4.46 -31.14
N VAL A 540 14.50 4.10 -29.85
CA VAL A 540 13.79 2.87 -29.46
C VAL A 540 12.34 2.89 -29.93
N ILE A 541 11.62 4.00 -29.77
CA ILE A 541 10.25 4.15 -30.29
C ILE A 541 10.22 3.96 -31.81
N MET A 542 11.15 4.56 -32.56
CA MET A 542 11.26 4.38 -34.00
C MET A 542 11.47 2.90 -34.37
N CYS A 543 12.37 2.20 -33.67
CA CYS A 543 12.58 0.77 -33.87
C CYS A 543 11.30 -0.03 -33.64
N LEU A 544 10.56 0.24 -32.57
CA LEU A 544 9.29 -0.44 -32.27
C LEU A 544 8.22 -0.14 -33.32
N ILE A 545 8.13 1.09 -33.81
CA ILE A 545 7.24 1.45 -34.93
C ILE A 545 7.59 0.60 -36.16
N CYS A 546 8.88 0.46 -36.49
CA CYS A 546 9.32 -0.33 -37.64
C CYS A 546 8.94 -1.81 -37.50
N VAL A 547 9.16 -2.42 -36.33
CA VAL A 547 8.86 -3.85 -36.12
C VAL A 547 7.36 -4.13 -36.16
N ASN A 548 6.53 -3.28 -35.53
CA ASN A 548 5.07 -3.51 -35.50
C ASN A 548 4.37 -3.11 -36.82
N SER A 549 4.92 -2.17 -37.58
CA SER A 549 4.33 -1.77 -38.87
C SER A 549 4.87 -2.59 -40.06
N GLY A 550 6.08 -3.15 -39.95
CA GLY A 550 6.83 -3.68 -41.08
C GLY A 550 7.27 -2.62 -42.10
N LYS A 551 7.22 -1.33 -41.75
CA LYS A 551 7.50 -0.18 -42.62
C LYS A 551 8.48 0.80 -41.94
N HIS A 552 8.81 1.90 -42.62
CA HIS A 552 9.62 3.02 -42.09
C HIS A 552 11.09 2.69 -41.76
N PHE A 553 11.59 1.52 -42.18
CA PHE A 553 12.99 1.14 -42.01
C PHE A 553 13.95 2.10 -42.71
N ASP A 554 13.54 2.68 -43.84
CA ASP A 554 14.27 3.73 -44.55
C ASP A 554 14.52 4.95 -43.66
N LEU A 555 13.50 5.44 -42.94
CA LEU A 555 13.64 6.53 -41.97
C LEU A 555 14.54 6.14 -40.80
N LEU A 556 14.39 4.91 -40.28
CA LEU A 556 15.25 4.42 -39.20
C LEU A 556 16.72 4.36 -39.62
N PHE A 557 17.03 3.80 -40.79
CA PHE A 557 18.41 3.68 -41.26
C PHE A 557 19.01 5.03 -41.66
N ASP A 558 18.20 5.99 -42.13
CA ASP A 558 18.64 7.39 -42.28
C ASP A 558 19.09 7.97 -40.93
N LEU A 559 18.25 7.83 -39.89
CA LEU A 559 18.57 8.32 -38.54
C LEU A 559 19.83 7.63 -37.97
N LEU A 560 19.96 6.32 -38.15
CA LEU A 560 21.15 5.54 -37.72
C LEU A 560 22.39 5.80 -38.58
N GLY A 561 22.27 6.52 -39.69
CA GLY A 561 23.38 7.01 -40.51
C GLY A 561 23.89 8.40 -40.13
N ARG A 562 23.16 9.13 -39.27
CA ARG A 562 23.51 10.50 -38.89
C ARG A 562 24.41 10.54 -37.66
N ASN A 563 25.64 11.05 -37.85
CA ASN A 563 26.63 11.17 -36.77
C ASN A 563 26.13 11.96 -35.54
N CYS A 564 25.28 12.97 -35.74
CA CYS A 564 24.71 13.75 -34.64
C CYS A 564 23.76 12.95 -33.74
N ILE A 565 23.15 11.87 -34.24
CA ILE A 565 22.29 10.99 -33.45
C ILE A 565 23.14 9.89 -32.80
N ILE A 566 24.01 9.25 -33.59
CA ILE A 566 24.89 8.16 -33.13
C ILE A 566 25.76 8.61 -31.95
N SER A 567 26.26 9.84 -31.96
CA SER A 567 27.09 10.37 -30.86
C SER A 567 26.39 10.41 -29.49
N HIS A 568 25.06 10.37 -29.46
CA HIS A 568 24.26 10.37 -28.24
C HIS A 568 23.77 8.98 -27.82
N LEU A 569 23.94 7.96 -28.66
CA LEU A 569 23.53 6.59 -28.35
C LEU A 569 24.63 5.84 -27.58
N PRO A 570 24.27 4.93 -26.65
CA PRO A 570 25.25 4.04 -26.05
C PRO A 570 25.94 3.21 -27.13
N LYS A 571 27.28 3.20 -27.13
CA LYS A 571 28.06 2.47 -28.15
C LYS A 571 27.65 0.99 -28.29
N PRO A 572 27.47 0.21 -27.20
CA PRO A 572 27.01 -1.18 -27.30
C PRO A 572 25.64 -1.34 -27.98
N PHE A 573 24.73 -0.38 -27.78
CA PHE A 573 23.41 -0.37 -28.41
C PHE A 573 23.53 -0.21 -29.93
N TYR A 574 24.34 0.75 -30.38
CA TYR A 574 24.53 1.01 -31.81
C TYR A 574 25.30 -0.12 -32.51
N ASP A 575 26.34 -0.65 -31.86
CA ASP A 575 27.18 -1.72 -32.42
C ASP A 575 26.36 -2.99 -32.72
N ALA A 576 25.29 -3.25 -31.98
CA ALA A 576 24.36 -4.36 -32.24
C ALA A 576 23.71 -4.27 -33.63
N PHE A 577 23.44 -3.06 -34.15
CA PHE A 577 22.87 -2.85 -35.49
C PHE A 577 23.89 -3.07 -36.61
N LEU A 578 25.20 -2.97 -36.34
CA LEU A 578 26.27 -3.14 -37.34
C LEU A 578 26.55 -4.62 -37.66
N GLY A 579 26.31 -5.54 -36.72
CA GLY A 579 26.57 -6.98 -36.87
C GLY A 579 25.51 -7.78 -37.65
N GLY A 580 24.49 -7.11 -38.22
CA GLY A 580 23.20 -7.71 -38.59
C GLY A 580 23.08 -8.44 -39.93
N GLN A 581 24.14 -8.64 -40.71
CA GLN A 581 24.04 -9.09 -42.12
C GLN A 581 23.36 -10.47 -42.36
N LYS A 582 23.02 -11.25 -41.30
CA LYS A 582 22.31 -12.53 -41.40
C LYS A 582 21.18 -12.72 -40.38
N ARG A 583 20.83 -11.71 -39.59
CA ARG A 583 19.86 -11.80 -38.48
C ARG A 583 18.57 -11.06 -38.84
N SER A 584 17.44 -11.52 -38.30
CA SER A 584 16.19 -10.76 -38.41
C SER A 584 16.30 -9.43 -37.65
N PHE A 585 15.58 -8.38 -38.07
CA PHE A 585 15.62 -7.10 -37.36
C PHE A 585 15.12 -7.23 -35.90
N VAL A 586 14.19 -8.15 -35.64
CA VAL A 586 13.70 -8.47 -34.28
C VAL A 586 14.84 -9.01 -33.41
N GLU A 587 15.69 -9.90 -33.93
CA GLU A 587 16.87 -10.39 -33.20
C GLU A 587 17.87 -9.27 -32.90
N VAL A 588 18.12 -8.40 -33.89
CA VAL A 588 19.03 -7.25 -33.74
C VAL A 588 18.50 -6.29 -32.68
N LEU A 589 17.20 -5.99 -32.70
CA LEU A 589 16.56 -5.12 -31.71
C LEU A 589 16.58 -5.72 -30.31
N ALA A 590 16.35 -7.03 -30.18
CA ALA A 590 16.41 -7.72 -28.89
C ALA A 590 17.82 -7.66 -28.28
N ASP A 591 18.86 -7.91 -29.09
CA ASP A 591 20.27 -7.78 -28.68
C ASP A 591 20.58 -6.32 -28.28
N ALA A 592 20.20 -5.34 -29.12
CA ALA A 592 20.41 -3.93 -28.84
C ALA A 592 19.76 -3.49 -27.51
N LEU A 593 18.50 -3.87 -27.26
CA LEU A 593 17.81 -3.54 -26.01
C LEU A 593 18.48 -4.18 -24.79
N LYS A 594 18.97 -5.42 -24.93
CA LYS A 594 19.73 -6.11 -23.88
C LYS A 594 21.01 -5.35 -23.52
N GLN A 595 21.72 -4.77 -24.49
CA GLN A 595 22.94 -3.99 -24.25
C GLN A 595 22.72 -2.72 -23.40
N ILE A 596 21.48 -2.27 -23.25
CA ILE A 596 21.10 -1.09 -22.45
C ILE A 596 20.28 -1.44 -21.21
N GLU A 597 20.32 -2.70 -20.78
CA GLU A 597 19.55 -3.23 -19.64
C GLU A 597 18.02 -3.10 -19.83
N SER A 598 17.56 -3.12 -21.07
CA SER A 598 16.15 -3.22 -21.43
C SER A 598 15.87 -4.58 -22.05
N VAL A 599 14.58 -4.92 -22.22
CA VAL A 599 14.18 -6.22 -22.75
C VAL A 599 13.06 -6.03 -23.76
N LEU A 600 13.22 -6.65 -24.93
CA LEU A 600 12.16 -6.79 -25.92
C LEU A 600 11.15 -7.83 -25.40
N VAL A 601 9.89 -7.44 -25.34
CA VAL A 601 8.78 -8.30 -24.95
C VAL A 601 7.85 -8.43 -26.15
N ILE A 602 7.48 -9.66 -26.45
CA ILE A 602 6.54 -10.01 -27.50
C ILE A 602 5.29 -10.53 -26.81
N VAL A 603 4.16 -9.89 -27.08
CA VAL A 603 2.89 -10.22 -26.44
C VAL A 603 1.93 -10.72 -27.49
N SER A 604 1.39 -11.94 -27.33
CA SER A 604 0.42 -12.56 -28.24
C SER A 604 -0.93 -12.83 -27.57
N TRP A 605 -2.02 -12.64 -28.34
CA TRP A 605 -3.42 -12.85 -27.89
C TRP A 605 -4.09 -14.06 -28.58
N GLY A 606 -3.30 -15.00 -29.12
CA GLY A 606 -3.77 -16.24 -29.74
C GLY A 606 -2.61 -17.20 -30.04
N ASN A 607 -2.92 -18.41 -30.53
CA ASN A 607 -1.96 -19.48 -30.84
C ASN A 607 -1.10 -19.17 -32.08
N ASN A 608 -0.33 -18.08 -32.02
CA ASN A 608 0.68 -17.78 -33.02
C ASN A 608 2.00 -18.41 -32.56
N HIS A 609 2.35 -19.55 -33.16
CA HIS A 609 3.65 -20.15 -32.94
C HIS A 609 4.72 -19.31 -33.61
N PHE A 610 5.41 -18.50 -32.83
CA PHE A 610 6.56 -17.77 -33.31
C PHE A 610 7.87 -18.42 -32.88
N HIS A 611 8.84 -18.50 -33.79
CA HIS A 611 10.21 -18.89 -33.50
C HIS A 611 11.04 -17.62 -33.32
N PHE A 612 11.41 -17.26 -32.08
CA PHE A 612 12.06 -15.97 -31.80
C PHE A 612 13.34 -16.07 -30.96
N SER A 613 14.10 -14.97 -31.03
CA SER A 613 15.40 -14.73 -30.41
C SER A 613 15.46 -15.12 -28.94
N PRO A 614 16.56 -15.75 -28.47
CA PRO A 614 16.76 -16.07 -27.05
C PRO A 614 16.83 -14.84 -26.13
N ASP A 615 16.99 -13.64 -26.69
CA ASP A 615 17.11 -12.38 -25.95
C ASP A 615 15.78 -11.61 -25.80
N ALA A 616 14.66 -12.15 -26.31
CA ALA A 616 13.32 -11.58 -26.13
C ALA A 616 12.47 -12.43 -25.17
N ILE A 617 11.58 -11.78 -24.42
CA ILE A 617 10.58 -12.46 -23.59
C ILE A 617 9.29 -12.62 -24.38
N LEU A 618 8.80 -13.84 -24.55
CA LEU A 618 7.48 -14.12 -25.10
C LEU A 618 6.47 -14.27 -23.97
N VAL A 619 5.38 -13.50 -24.04
CA VAL A 619 4.21 -13.64 -23.19
C VAL A 619 3.05 -14.10 -24.07
N ASP A 620 2.83 -15.42 -24.06
CA ASP A 620 1.80 -16.07 -24.86
C ASP A 620 0.50 -16.28 -24.08
N ASP A 621 -0.63 -16.29 -24.79
CA ASP A 621 -1.97 -16.49 -24.24
C ASP A 621 -2.34 -15.52 -23.10
N MET A 622 -2.15 -14.21 -23.34
CA MET A 622 -2.48 -13.14 -22.39
C MET A 622 -3.93 -13.14 -21.90
N VAL A 623 -4.84 -13.78 -22.64
CA VAL A 623 -6.27 -13.86 -22.30
C VAL A 623 -6.50 -14.76 -21.10
N ASN A 624 -5.66 -15.80 -20.93
CA ASN A 624 -5.82 -16.81 -19.87
C ASN A 624 -4.83 -16.64 -18.70
N GLN A 625 -3.81 -15.80 -18.83
CA GLN A 625 -2.83 -15.57 -17.77
C GLN A 625 -3.30 -14.56 -16.72
N ASN A 626 -3.12 -14.89 -15.43
CA ASN A 626 -3.33 -13.91 -14.36
C ASN A 626 -2.17 -12.91 -14.31
N LYS A 627 -2.45 -11.68 -13.84
CA LYS A 627 -1.47 -10.59 -13.72
C LYS A 627 -0.17 -11.04 -13.02
N GLU A 628 -0.31 -11.81 -11.95
CA GLU A 628 0.81 -12.33 -11.16
C GLU A 628 1.72 -13.28 -11.97
N GLY A 629 1.14 -14.12 -12.82
CA GLY A 629 1.87 -15.01 -13.73
C GLY A 629 2.71 -14.22 -14.74
N ILE A 630 2.14 -13.17 -15.32
CA ILE A 630 2.83 -12.30 -16.27
C ILE A 630 3.98 -11.55 -15.58
N LEU A 631 3.75 -11.01 -14.38
CA LEU A 631 4.80 -10.36 -13.59
C LEU A 631 5.95 -11.33 -13.29
N ARG A 632 5.66 -12.58 -12.94
CA ARG A 632 6.70 -13.60 -12.71
C ARG A 632 7.55 -13.85 -13.96
N VAL A 633 6.95 -13.91 -15.14
CA VAL A 633 7.68 -14.05 -16.40
C VAL A 633 8.57 -12.83 -16.67
N LEU A 634 8.05 -11.61 -16.46
CA LEU A 634 8.80 -10.37 -16.70
C LEU A 634 9.95 -10.13 -15.71
N PHE A 635 9.88 -10.68 -14.50
CA PHE A 635 10.90 -10.52 -13.45
C PHE A 635 11.75 -11.79 -13.21
N MET A 636 11.58 -12.83 -14.02
CA MET A 636 12.33 -14.08 -13.88
C MET A 636 13.83 -13.81 -14.04
N LYS A 637 14.62 -14.02 -12.97
CA LYS A 637 16.08 -13.91 -13.04
C LYS A 637 16.60 -15.09 -13.86
N ASN A 638 17.28 -14.81 -14.97
CA ASN A 638 17.96 -15.81 -15.79
C ASN A 638 18.90 -16.66 -14.92
N VAL A 639 18.44 -17.84 -14.51
CA VAL A 639 19.34 -18.91 -14.09
C VAL A 639 20.03 -19.37 -15.37
N SER A 640 21.35 -19.20 -15.42
CA SER A 640 22.23 -19.58 -16.52
C SER A 640 21.73 -20.82 -17.27
N THR A 641 21.36 -20.62 -18.52
CA THR A 641 20.88 -21.66 -19.42
C THR A 641 21.95 -22.71 -19.69
N ARG A 642 21.64 -23.97 -19.35
CA ARG A 642 22.03 -25.10 -20.18
C ARG A 642 20.99 -26.22 -20.03
N GLY A 643 20.08 -26.29 -21.01
CA GLY A 643 19.24 -27.46 -21.25
C GLY A 643 17.74 -27.20 -21.21
N GLN A 644 17.12 -27.30 -22.40
CA GLN A 644 15.71 -27.66 -22.65
C GLN A 644 14.62 -26.61 -22.34
N GLN A 645 14.20 -25.88 -23.39
CA GLN A 645 12.82 -25.48 -23.56
C GLN A 645 11.97 -26.74 -23.76
N SER A 646 11.04 -27.02 -22.84
CA SER A 646 9.97 -28.01 -23.02
C SER A 646 8.64 -27.30 -23.04
N LEU A 647 7.94 -27.48 -24.17
CA LEU A 647 6.53 -27.19 -24.41
C LEU A 647 5.65 -27.73 -23.28
N ILE A 648 4.61 -26.98 -22.89
CA ILE A 648 3.45 -27.51 -22.17
C ILE A 648 2.21 -27.21 -23.01
N TYR A 649 1.64 -28.27 -23.59
CA TYR A 649 0.30 -28.30 -24.17
C TYR A 649 -0.70 -28.64 -23.04
N SER A 650 -1.82 -27.92 -22.94
CA SER A 650 -2.94 -28.29 -22.07
C SER A 650 -3.96 -29.13 -22.86
N ASP A 651 -4.18 -30.36 -22.43
CA ASP A 651 -5.15 -31.29 -23.01
C ASP A 651 -6.50 -31.17 -22.28
N CYS A 652 -7.60 -31.00 -23.02
CA CYS A 652 -8.96 -30.83 -22.49
C CYS A 652 -9.84 -32.04 -22.86
N GLY A 653 -10.32 -32.78 -21.85
CA GLY A 653 -11.22 -33.92 -22.01
C GLY A 653 -12.63 -33.66 -21.47
N LYS A 654 -13.64 -33.96 -22.30
CA LYS A 654 -15.10 -33.82 -22.13
C LYS A 654 -15.71 -34.74 -21.05
N ALA A 655 -16.82 -34.33 -20.41
CA ALA A 655 -17.99 -35.21 -20.12
C ALA A 655 -19.23 -34.45 -19.54
N SER A 656 -20.33 -34.50 -20.30
CA SER A 656 -21.78 -34.65 -20.00
C SER A 656 -22.45 -34.17 -18.67
N GLU A 657 -23.58 -33.47 -18.83
CA GLU A 657 -24.69 -33.24 -17.87
C GLU A 657 -25.45 -34.53 -17.47
N PRO A 658 -26.19 -34.53 -16.34
CA PRO A 658 -27.67 -34.46 -16.44
C PRO A 658 -28.46 -33.78 -15.27
N ASP A 659 -29.61 -33.22 -15.66
CA ASP A 659 -30.98 -33.18 -15.09
C ASP A 659 -31.36 -32.84 -13.63
N SER A 660 -32.48 -32.10 -13.56
CA SER A 660 -33.18 -31.41 -12.46
C SER A 660 -34.12 -32.26 -11.59
N SER A 661 -34.32 -31.84 -10.32
CA SER A 661 -35.61 -31.40 -9.71
C SER A 661 -35.84 -31.79 -8.22
N ASN A 662 -36.54 -30.89 -7.52
CA ASN A 662 -37.30 -31.00 -6.26
C ASN A 662 -36.69 -30.44 -4.95
N SER A 663 -37.11 -29.19 -4.69
CA SER A 663 -37.09 -28.43 -3.44
C SER A 663 -38.23 -28.82 -2.47
N SER A 664 -37.94 -28.96 -1.17
CA SER A 664 -38.78 -28.49 -0.03
C SER A 664 -38.44 -29.12 1.35
N THR A 665 -37.39 -29.94 1.47
CA THR A 665 -36.94 -30.51 2.78
C THR A 665 -35.69 -29.84 3.38
N ALA A 666 -35.22 -28.72 2.81
CA ALA A 666 -33.94 -28.11 3.18
C ALA A 666 -33.97 -27.32 4.51
N ASP A 667 -35.06 -26.64 4.83
CA ASP A 667 -35.05 -25.66 5.95
C ASP A 667 -35.10 -26.28 7.34
N GLN A 668 -35.72 -27.45 7.53
CA GLN A 668 -35.73 -28.12 8.83
C GLN A 668 -34.46 -28.95 9.10
N ASN A 669 -33.77 -29.40 8.06
CA ASN A 669 -32.51 -30.14 8.18
C ASN A 669 -31.31 -29.24 8.46
N MET A 670 -31.35 -27.96 8.08
CA MET A 670 -30.26 -27.02 8.37
C MET A 670 -30.12 -26.71 9.87
N LYS A 671 -31.24 -26.59 10.60
CA LYS A 671 -31.20 -26.18 12.02
C LYS A 671 -30.65 -27.28 12.94
N ALA A 672 -31.03 -28.53 12.71
CA ALA A 672 -30.54 -29.68 13.49
C ALA A 672 -29.08 -30.04 13.17
N ARG A 673 -28.62 -29.73 11.94
CA ARG A 673 -27.23 -29.96 11.51
C ARG A 673 -26.25 -28.97 12.14
N ASN A 674 -26.65 -27.70 12.27
CA ASN A 674 -25.82 -26.65 12.85
C ASN A 674 -25.59 -26.81 14.38
N GLU A 675 -26.56 -27.37 15.12
CA GLU A 675 -26.41 -27.63 16.58
C GLU A 675 -25.53 -28.86 16.87
N ALA A 676 -25.56 -29.89 16.03
CA ALA A 676 -24.71 -31.08 16.17
C ALA A 676 -23.25 -30.80 15.79
N GLU A 677 -23.01 -30.03 14.72
CA GLU A 677 -21.67 -29.67 14.27
C GLU A 677 -20.99 -28.61 15.17
N GLY A 678 -21.77 -27.81 15.93
CA GLY A 678 -21.25 -26.85 16.92
C GLY A 678 -20.63 -27.49 18.18
N ASN A 679 -21.19 -28.61 18.66
CA ASN A 679 -20.65 -29.36 19.80
C ASN A 679 -19.37 -30.13 19.45
N ASP A 680 -19.25 -30.62 18.21
CA ASP A 680 -18.08 -31.34 17.68
C ASP A 680 -16.83 -30.43 17.60
N LEU A 681 -17.03 -29.13 17.34
CA LEU A 681 -15.94 -28.13 17.25
C LEU A 681 -15.34 -27.75 18.62
N GLN A 682 -16.16 -27.76 19.68
CA GLN A 682 -15.71 -27.48 21.05
C GLN A 682 -14.80 -28.59 21.58
N GLU A 683 -15.21 -29.85 21.40
CA GLU A 683 -14.44 -31.02 21.79
C GLU A 683 -13.11 -31.11 21.01
N ASN A 684 -13.13 -30.78 19.72
CA ASN A 684 -11.93 -30.68 18.89
C ASN A 684 -10.99 -29.53 19.31
N TYR A 685 -11.52 -28.40 19.80
CA TYR A 685 -10.70 -27.29 20.33
C TYR A 685 -9.98 -27.68 21.64
N GLU A 686 -10.67 -28.39 22.54
CA GLU A 686 -10.11 -28.84 23.80
C GLU A 686 -8.96 -29.83 23.57
N HIS A 687 -9.14 -30.79 22.64
CA HIS A 687 -8.07 -31.67 22.18
C HIS A 687 -6.90 -30.93 21.52
N PHE A 688 -7.17 -29.88 20.75
CA PHE A 688 -6.10 -29.04 20.18
C PHE A 688 -5.29 -28.34 21.28
N CYS A 689 -5.95 -27.78 22.30
CA CYS A 689 -5.28 -27.13 23.42
C CYS A 689 -4.43 -28.10 24.25
N GLU A 690 -4.88 -29.33 24.48
CA GLU A 690 -4.08 -30.37 25.14
C GLU A 690 -2.80 -30.68 24.38
N ILE A 691 -2.89 -30.88 23.06
CA ILE A 691 -1.73 -31.20 22.23
C ILE A 691 -0.77 -29.99 22.13
N PHE A 692 -1.30 -28.78 22.00
CA PHE A 692 -0.49 -27.56 21.92
C PHE A 692 0.24 -27.27 23.24
N ASN A 693 -0.39 -27.53 24.39
CA ASN A 693 0.25 -27.39 25.70
C ASN A 693 1.40 -28.39 25.90
N VAL A 694 1.36 -29.57 25.27
CA VAL A 694 2.47 -30.54 25.27
C VAL A 694 3.66 -30.07 24.42
N LEU A 695 3.42 -29.24 23.39
CA LEU A 695 4.47 -28.69 22.51
C LEU A 695 5.13 -27.40 23.07
N LYS A 696 4.44 -26.68 23.96
CA LYS A 696 4.88 -25.41 24.54
C LYS A 696 6.20 -25.44 25.34
N PRO A 697 6.56 -26.50 26.09
CA PRO A 697 7.84 -26.59 26.80
C PRO A 697 9.07 -26.62 25.88
N LEU A 698 8.88 -26.88 24.57
CA LEU A 698 9.93 -26.95 23.56
C LEU A 698 10.56 -25.59 23.22
N GLU A 699 9.88 -24.48 23.55
CA GLU A 699 10.31 -23.10 23.24
C GLU A 699 11.37 -22.55 24.22
N ASN A 700 11.46 -23.12 25.44
CA ASN A 700 12.25 -22.56 26.54
C ASN A 700 13.62 -23.25 26.75
N ALA A 701 13.95 -24.31 26.02
CA ALA A 701 15.22 -25.02 26.16
C ALA A 701 16.31 -24.41 25.26
N LYS A 702 16.92 -23.32 25.72
CA LYS A 702 17.97 -22.61 24.95
C LYS A 702 19.41 -23.15 25.11
N ASP A 703 19.69 -24.15 25.97
CA ASP A 703 21.10 -24.52 26.25
C ASP A 703 21.35 -25.97 26.75
N VAL A 704 20.71 -26.99 26.18
CA VAL A 704 21.08 -28.40 26.47
C VAL A 704 21.49 -29.10 25.18
N SER A 705 22.70 -29.69 25.20
CA SER A 705 23.36 -30.39 24.10
C SER A 705 22.39 -31.13 23.17
N MET A 706 22.49 -30.83 21.87
CA MET A 706 21.70 -31.36 20.75
C MET A 706 21.63 -32.90 20.66
N ASP A 707 22.42 -33.65 21.44
CA ASP A 707 22.47 -35.12 21.37
C ASP A 707 21.41 -35.85 22.20
N LYS A 708 20.55 -35.16 22.97
CA LYS A 708 19.49 -35.82 23.78
C LYS A 708 18.06 -35.69 23.26
N PHE A 709 17.81 -34.93 22.20
CA PHE A 709 16.47 -34.77 21.65
C PHE A 709 16.35 -35.51 20.31
N ASN A 710 16.00 -36.79 20.41
CA ASN A 710 15.85 -37.67 19.26
C ASN A 710 14.55 -37.32 18.51
N LEU A 711 14.65 -36.56 17.41
CA LEU A 711 13.55 -36.34 16.45
C LEU A 711 12.98 -37.65 15.89
N ASN A 712 13.65 -38.79 16.11
CA ASN A 712 13.13 -40.12 15.82
C ASN A 712 12.12 -40.63 16.88
N ASN A 713 11.67 -39.82 17.84
CA ASN A 713 10.65 -40.24 18.81
C ASN A 713 9.28 -40.38 18.11
N PRO A 714 8.74 -41.60 17.95
CA PRO A 714 7.49 -41.83 17.22
C PRO A 714 6.31 -41.09 17.86
N ARG A 715 6.36 -40.81 19.17
CA ARG A 715 5.30 -40.07 19.86
C ARG A 715 5.20 -38.62 19.39
N VAL A 716 6.31 -37.95 19.11
CA VAL A 716 6.31 -36.56 18.62
C VAL A 716 5.79 -36.50 17.19
N GLN A 717 6.18 -37.47 16.35
CA GLN A 717 5.66 -37.62 15.00
C GLN A 717 4.14 -37.85 14.98
N VAL A 718 3.64 -38.77 15.81
CA VAL A 718 2.21 -39.06 15.95
C VAL A 718 1.44 -37.86 16.50
N LEU A 719 2.03 -37.07 17.41
CA LEU A 719 1.40 -35.87 17.97
C LEU A 719 1.27 -34.74 16.92
N VAL A 720 2.32 -34.50 16.13
CA VAL A 720 2.28 -33.51 15.04
C VAL A 720 1.28 -33.95 13.96
N GLU A 721 1.28 -35.23 13.58
CA GLU A 721 0.34 -35.75 12.59
C GLU A 721 -1.11 -35.69 13.08
N LYS A 722 -1.38 -36.03 14.35
CA LYS A 722 -2.71 -35.88 14.96
C LYS A 722 -3.16 -34.42 14.98
N SER A 723 -2.27 -33.49 15.29
CA SER A 723 -2.57 -32.04 15.30
C SER A 723 -2.96 -31.53 13.92
N ILE A 724 -2.24 -31.96 12.89
CA ILE A 724 -2.51 -31.57 11.50
C ILE A 724 -3.85 -32.12 11.03
N ASN A 725 -4.12 -33.41 11.29
CA ASN A 725 -5.38 -34.04 10.90
C ASN A 725 -6.60 -33.41 11.60
N LEU A 726 -6.48 -33.13 12.90
CA LEU A 726 -7.54 -32.50 13.69
C LEU A 726 -7.90 -31.13 13.11
N VAL A 727 -6.91 -30.35 12.70
CA VAL A 727 -7.14 -28.97 12.24
C VAL A 727 -7.65 -28.92 10.81
N VAL A 728 -7.18 -29.82 9.96
CA VAL A 728 -7.77 -30.00 8.64
C VAL A 728 -9.25 -30.39 8.78
N ALA A 729 -9.60 -31.28 9.71
CA ALA A 729 -10.98 -31.68 9.95
C ALA A 729 -11.84 -30.50 10.43
N VAL A 730 -11.38 -29.76 11.45
CA VAL A 730 -12.09 -28.60 12.02
C VAL A 730 -12.29 -27.49 10.99
N MET A 731 -11.25 -27.14 10.22
CA MET A 731 -11.36 -26.11 9.18
C MET A 731 -12.31 -26.56 8.09
N THR A 732 -12.27 -27.82 7.68
CA THR A 732 -13.17 -28.36 6.66
C THR A 732 -14.63 -28.34 7.13
N GLN A 733 -14.92 -28.72 8.38
CA GLN A 733 -16.25 -28.63 8.98
C GLN A 733 -16.74 -27.18 9.04
N TYR A 734 -15.91 -26.24 9.50
CA TYR A 734 -16.27 -24.81 9.57
C TYR A 734 -16.57 -24.21 8.17
N PHE A 735 -15.82 -24.58 7.14
CA PHE A 735 -16.06 -24.10 5.77
C PHE A 735 -17.34 -24.68 5.15
N GLN A 736 -17.82 -25.84 5.62
CA GLN A 736 -19.07 -26.44 5.15
C GLN A 736 -20.32 -25.73 5.71
N MET A 737 -20.18 -24.87 6.72
CA MET A 737 -21.28 -24.13 7.34
C MET A 737 -21.62 -22.77 6.69
N ILE A 738 -20.83 -22.29 5.71
CA ILE A 738 -21.03 -20.97 5.11
C ILE A 738 -21.97 -21.08 3.89
N PRO A 739 -23.15 -20.43 3.85
CA PRO A 739 -24.03 -20.47 2.68
C PRO A 739 -23.43 -19.68 1.51
N CYS A 740 -23.51 -20.20 0.28
CA CYS A 740 -23.16 -19.49 -0.94
C CYS A 740 -24.45 -19.01 -1.61
N ASP A 741 -24.65 -17.69 -1.76
CA ASP A 741 -25.74 -17.15 -2.57
C ASP A 741 -25.22 -16.61 -3.91
N SER A 742 -25.79 -17.16 -4.98
CA SER A 742 -25.70 -16.70 -6.37
C SER A 742 -26.60 -15.49 -6.61
N GLU A 743 -26.23 -14.68 -7.61
CA GLU A 743 -26.92 -13.48 -8.10
C GLU A 743 -28.39 -13.74 -8.45
N ASP A 744 -29.32 -13.02 -7.82
CA ASP A 744 -30.59 -12.57 -8.40
C ASP A 744 -31.22 -11.47 -7.51
N GLU A 745 -31.15 -10.21 -7.96
CA GLU A 745 -31.95 -9.11 -7.41
C GLU A 745 -33.35 -9.16 -8.03
N ASN A 746 -34.35 -9.65 -7.27
CA ASN A 746 -35.72 -9.10 -7.23
C ASN A 746 -36.62 -9.96 -6.34
N MET A 747 -36.94 -9.45 -5.14
CA MET A 747 -38.23 -9.53 -4.45
C MET A 747 -38.06 -9.05 -3.01
N ALA A 748 -38.87 -8.08 -2.61
CA ALA A 748 -38.94 -7.60 -1.25
C ALA A 748 -39.41 -8.72 -0.31
N GLY A 749 -38.54 -9.14 0.61
CA GLY A 749 -38.82 -10.02 1.73
C GLY A 749 -37.59 -10.08 2.63
N GLU A 750 -37.75 -9.84 3.93
CA GLU A 750 -36.66 -9.83 4.91
C GLU A 750 -35.76 -11.07 4.79
N PRO A 751 -34.42 -10.93 4.70
CA PRO A 751 -33.55 -12.08 4.79
C PRO A 751 -33.58 -12.61 6.22
N ASN A 752 -34.11 -13.83 6.38
CA ASN A 752 -34.04 -14.62 7.60
C ASN A 752 -32.59 -14.68 8.09
N ARG A 753 -32.23 -13.82 9.04
CA ARG A 753 -31.03 -13.96 9.85
C ARG A 753 -31.18 -15.25 10.65
N VAL A 754 -30.44 -16.28 10.27
CA VAL A 754 -30.18 -17.41 11.17
C VAL A 754 -29.44 -16.83 12.39
N HIS A 755 -30.19 -16.65 13.47
CA HIS A 755 -29.63 -16.48 14.81
C HIS A 755 -29.00 -17.81 15.20
N CYS A 756 -27.69 -17.97 14.99
CA CYS A 756 -26.87 -18.96 15.67
C CYS A 756 -26.02 -18.26 16.73
N GLU A 757 -25.78 -18.94 17.84
CA GLU A 757 -25.03 -18.53 19.03
C GLU A 757 -23.50 -18.42 18.75
N ASP A 758 -23.14 -17.77 17.63
CA ASP A 758 -21.80 -17.74 17.03
C ASP A 758 -20.85 -16.69 17.63
N GLY A 759 -20.81 -16.62 18.95
CA GLY A 759 -19.74 -15.93 19.68
C GLY A 759 -18.57 -16.85 20.02
N ASN A 760 -18.89 -18.08 20.48
CA ASN A 760 -17.90 -19.04 20.96
C ASN A 760 -17.16 -19.76 19.82
N LEU A 761 -17.87 -20.24 18.80
CA LEU A 761 -17.27 -20.98 17.67
C LEU A 761 -16.21 -20.16 16.91
N LEU A 762 -16.52 -18.89 16.62
CA LEU A 762 -15.59 -17.96 16.00
C LEU A 762 -14.41 -17.63 16.94
N TRP A 763 -14.64 -17.57 18.25
CA TRP A 763 -13.59 -17.35 19.25
C TRP A 763 -12.61 -18.54 19.35
N HIS A 764 -13.12 -19.78 19.35
CA HIS A 764 -12.31 -21.00 19.34
C HIS A 764 -11.50 -21.15 18.06
N ALA A 765 -12.11 -20.89 16.89
CA ALA A 765 -11.42 -20.91 15.60
C ALA A 765 -10.29 -19.86 15.52
N ASN A 766 -10.52 -18.65 16.04
CA ASN A 766 -9.49 -17.60 16.12
C ASN A 766 -8.28 -18.04 16.97
N ARG A 767 -8.51 -18.66 18.15
CA ARG A 767 -7.40 -19.11 19.01
C ARG A 767 -6.64 -20.30 18.42
N MET A 768 -7.30 -21.21 17.71
CA MET A 768 -6.60 -22.30 17.02
C MET A 768 -5.68 -21.74 15.93
N VAL A 769 -6.17 -20.80 15.13
CA VAL A 769 -5.40 -20.10 14.10
C VAL A 769 -4.18 -19.39 14.67
N ASP A 770 -4.29 -18.78 15.85
CA ASP A 770 -3.14 -18.17 16.53
C ASP A 770 -2.11 -19.21 17.02
N GLY A 771 -2.54 -20.39 17.47
CA GLY A 771 -1.65 -21.53 17.73
C GLY A 771 -0.93 -22.00 16.46
N PHE A 772 -1.62 -22.02 15.31
CA PHE A 772 -1.04 -22.38 14.01
C PHE A 772 0.02 -21.42 13.52
N LYS A 773 -0.11 -20.11 13.79
CA LYS A 773 0.91 -19.13 13.46
C LYS A 773 2.26 -19.43 14.14
N GLN A 774 2.26 -20.18 15.24
CA GLN A 774 3.46 -20.51 16.01
C GLN A 774 4.11 -21.85 15.60
N LEU A 775 3.35 -22.76 14.97
CA LEU A 775 3.86 -24.09 14.57
C LEU A 775 5.08 -24.06 13.62
N PRO A 776 5.14 -23.20 12.59
CA PRO A 776 6.30 -23.11 11.71
C PRO A 776 7.58 -22.67 12.42
N TYR A 777 7.46 -21.89 13.49
CA TYR A 777 8.59 -21.46 14.32
C TYR A 777 9.09 -22.57 15.24
N LEU A 778 8.19 -23.41 15.76
CA LEU A 778 8.51 -24.58 16.58
C LEU A 778 9.17 -25.72 15.76
N LEU A 779 8.84 -25.84 14.47
CA LEU A 779 9.35 -26.90 13.58
C LEU A 779 10.68 -26.56 12.90
N ASN A 780 11.22 -25.35 13.08
CA ASN A 780 12.37 -24.85 12.31
C ASN A 780 13.74 -25.25 12.90
N TRP A 781 13.90 -26.48 13.40
CA TRP A 781 15.15 -27.00 13.97
C TRP A 781 15.69 -28.20 13.14
N SER A 782 16.07 -27.93 11.89
CA SER A 782 17.17 -28.59 11.15
C SER A 782 17.22 -28.08 9.70
N PRO A 783 18.35 -27.56 9.16
CA PRO A 783 18.37 -26.83 7.88
C PRO A 783 18.37 -27.70 6.61
N GLY A 784 18.07 -29.00 6.72
CA GLY A 784 18.29 -29.94 5.62
C GLY A 784 17.13 -29.99 4.62
N TYR A 785 16.02 -30.59 5.00
CA TYR A 785 15.05 -31.09 4.01
C TYR A 785 13.68 -31.29 4.67
N ALA A 786 12.82 -30.27 4.64
CA ALA A 786 11.37 -30.37 4.92
C ALA A 786 10.57 -29.16 4.36
N ASN A 787 10.98 -28.60 3.22
CA ASN A 787 10.48 -27.29 2.77
C ASN A 787 9.01 -27.29 2.32
N GLY A 788 8.48 -28.37 1.74
CA GLY A 788 7.12 -28.33 1.17
C GLY A 788 5.98 -28.14 2.20
N MET A 789 6.05 -28.84 3.33
CA MET A 789 4.98 -28.78 4.36
C MET A 789 5.15 -27.57 5.27
N VAL A 790 6.39 -27.20 5.62
CA VAL A 790 6.68 -25.97 6.37
C VAL A 790 6.33 -24.74 5.54
N ASP A 791 6.61 -24.73 4.23
CA ASP A 791 6.18 -23.64 3.35
C ASP A 791 4.67 -23.64 3.16
N GLY A 792 4.01 -24.81 3.11
CA GLY A 792 2.55 -24.91 3.14
C GLY A 792 1.94 -24.31 4.40
N PHE A 793 2.50 -24.61 5.58
CA PHE A 793 2.06 -24.00 6.85
C PHE A 793 2.43 -22.52 6.97
N LYS A 794 3.58 -22.09 6.44
CA LYS A 794 3.94 -20.67 6.36
C LYS A 794 3.01 -19.92 5.41
N GLN A 795 2.64 -20.49 4.28
CA GLN A 795 1.68 -19.90 3.33
C GLN A 795 0.28 -19.84 3.93
N LEU A 796 -0.16 -20.89 4.63
CA LEU A 796 -1.43 -20.87 5.35
C LEU A 796 -1.40 -19.82 6.47
N SER A 797 -0.32 -19.74 7.25
CA SER A 797 -0.10 -18.70 8.26
C SER A 797 -0.06 -17.30 7.65
N TYR A 798 0.53 -17.13 6.46
CA TYR A 798 0.60 -15.86 5.75
C TYR A 798 -0.77 -15.40 5.28
N LEU A 799 -1.58 -16.31 4.74
CA LEU A 799 -2.97 -16.04 4.36
C LEU A 799 -3.85 -15.74 5.58
N LEU A 800 -3.62 -16.40 6.71
CA LEU A 800 -4.31 -16.15 7.98
C LEU A 800 -3.81 -14.88 8.70
N ASN A 801 -2.63 -14.35 8.34
CA ASN A 801 -2.08 -13.10 8.88
C ASN A 801 -2.68 -11.83 8.23
N TRP A 802 -3.43 -11.97 7.13
CA TRP A 802 -4.02 -10.83 6.41
C TRP A 802 -5.26 -10.20 7.06
N SER A 803 -5.70 -10.64 8.24
CA SER A 803 -6.71 -9.90 9.03
C SER A 803 -6.64 -10.21 10.53
N PRO A 804 -6.78 -9.21 11.44
CA PRO A 804 -6.85 -9.45 12.88
C PRO A 804 -8.20 -10.04 13.35
N VAL A 805 -9.21 -10.13 12.49
CA VAL A 805 -10.54 -10.70 12.81
C VAL A 805 -11.16 -11.36 11.57
N PHE A 806 -11.67 -12.59 11.71
CA PHE A 806 -12.44 -13.28 10.65
C PHE A 806 -13.79 -12.59 10.42
N SER A 807 -13.90 -11.80 9.35
CA SER A 807 -15.19 -11.26 8.86
C SER A 807 -15.59 -11.97 7.56
N GLY A 808 -16.83 -12.46 7.47
CA GLY A 808 -17.32 -13.38 6.41
C GLY A 808 -16.99 -12.99 4.95
N ARG A 809 -17.02 -11.70 4.60
CA ARG A 809 -16.80 -11.22 3.21
C ARG A 809 -15.38 -11.42 2.64
N ASN A 810 -14.37 -11.57 3.51
CA ASN A 810 -13.00 -11.86 3.06
C ASN A 810 -12.68 -13.36 3.04
N LEU A 811 -13.50 -14.17 3.72
CA LEU A 811 -13.39 -15.62 3.70
C LEU A 811 -13.86 -16.15 2.34
N GLU A 812 -15.04 -15.73 1.88
CA GLU A 812 -15.59 -16.08 0.55
C GLU A 812 -14.61 -15.83 -0.60
N LYS A 813 -13.94 -14.68 -0.59
CA LYS A 813 -12.95 -14.32 -1.62
C LYS A 813 -11.70 -15.21 -1.64
N ASN A 814 -11.36 -15.83 -0.50
CA ASN A 814 -10.18 -16.68 -0.37
C ASN A 814 -10.53 -18.16 -0.18
N THR A 815 -11.82 -18.52 -0.17
CA THR A 815 -12.32 -19.89 0.07
C THR A 815 -11.67 -20.89 -0.87
N SER A 816 -11.59 -20.58 -2.16
CA SER A 816 -10.99 -21.47 -3.16
C SER A 816 -9.49 -21.69 -2.94
N ASN A 817 -8.75 -20.66 -2.53
CA ASN A 817 -7.32 -20.74 -2.23
C ASN A 817 -7.05 -21.51 -0.93
N ILE A 818 -7.88 -21.31 0.09
CA ILE A 818 -7.78 -22.02 1.38
C ILE A 818 -8.17 -23.49 1.22
N GLN A 819 -9.21 -23.81 0.45
CA GLN A 819 -9.58 -25.19 0.12
C GLN A 819 -8.51 -25.90 -0.74
N LEU A 820 -7.89 -25.18 -1.68
CA LEU A 820 -6.77 -25.70 -2.46
C LEU A 820 -5.57 -26.01 -1.56
N LEU A 821 -5.24 -25.12 -0.63
CA LEU A 821 -4.15 -25.32 0.34
C LEU A 821 -4.46 -26.42 1.35
N LEU A 822 -5.70 -26.54 1.83
CA LEU A 822 -6.14 -27.67 2.67
C LEU A 822 -6.02 -29.00 1.91
N LYS A 823 -6.41 -29.04 0.64
CA LYS A 823 -6.18 -30.21 -0.24
C LYS A 823 -4.69 -30.49 -0.47
N GLN A 824 -3.85 -29.45 -0.59
CA GLN A 824 -2.39 -29.59 -0.74
C GLN A 824 -1.72 -30.07 0.56
N LEU A 825 -2.18 -29.61 1.74
CA LEU A 825 -1.72 -30.09 3.04
C LEU A 825 -2.15 -31.54 3.28
N GLN A 826 -3.40 -31.91 2.92
CA GLN A 826 -3.86 -33.31 2.92
C GLN A 826 -3.08 -34.18 1.93
N SER A 827 -2.79 -33.68 0.73
CA SER A 827 -1.96 -34.37 -0.28
C SER A 827 -0.51 -34.52 0.17
N GLY A 828 0.04 -33.53 0.88
CA GLY A 828 1.37 -33.55 1.46
C GLY A 828 1.58 -34.62 2.53
N LYS A 829 0.50 -35.11 3.16
CA LYS A 829 0.50 -36.23 4.12
C LYS A 829 1.15 -37.50 3.53
N ALA A 830 0.78 -37.85 2.29
CA ALA A 830 1.32 -39.04 1.61
C ALA A 830 2.80 -38.90 1.20
N ARG A 831 3.33 -37.67 1.15
CA ARG A 831 4.74 -37.39 0.82
C ARG A 831 5.67 -37.35 2.04
N VAL A 832 5.13 -37.08 3.23
CA VAL A 832 5.90 -37.03 4.49
C VAL A 832 6.10 -38.43 5.08
N GLU A 833 5.16 -39.35 4.88
CA GLU A 833 5.24 -40.71 5.43
C GLU A 833 6.48 -41.52 4.94
N PRO A 834 6.83 -41.54 3.64
CA PRO A 834 8.03 -42.25 3.16
C PRO A 834 9.33 -41.54 3.56
N PHE A 835 9.27 -40.22 3.74
CA PHE A 835 10.42 -39.38 4.07
C PHE A 835 10.81 -39.48 5.56
N MET A 836 9.84 -39.54 6.47
CA MET A 836 10.06 -39.86 7.88
C MET A 836 10.62 -41.28 8.06
N ARG A 837 10.18 -42.25 7.23
CA ARG A 837 10.82 -43.58 7.17
C ARG A 837 12.27 -43.52 6.67
N GLN A 838 12.59 -42.66 5.69
CA GLN A 838 13.97 -42.47 5.20
C GLN A 838 14.92 -41.81 6.20
N ILE A 839 14.44 -40.85 7.02
CA ILE A 839 15.23 -40.24 8.10
C ILE A 839 15.56 -41.29 9.18
N CYS A 840 14.60 -42.16 9.52
CA CYS A 840 14.85 -43.30 10.40
C CYS A 840 15.90 -44.28 9.84
N LEU A 841 15.91 -44.52 8.52
CA LEU A 841 16.86 -45.42 7.85
C LEU A 841 18.27 -44.83 7.66
N LYS A 842 18.40 -43.51 7.46
CA LYS A 842 19.72 -42.85 7.33
C LYS A 842 20.45 -42.72 8.67
N ASN A 843 19.72 -42.53 9.77
CA ASN A 843 20.31 -42.40 11.10
C ASN A 843 20.72 -43.75 11.72
N THR A 844 20.05 -44.85 11.34
CA THR A 844 20.52 -46.21 11.71
C THR A 844 21.81 -46.59 10.99
N ALA A 845 22.03 -46.12 9.75
CA ALA A 845 23.29 -46.32 9.02
C ALA A 845 24.47 -45.50 9.58
N ALA A 846 24.22 -44.26 10.04
CA ALA A 846 25.23 -43.43 10.70
C ALA A 846 25.61 -43.94 12.10
N ALA A 847 24.68 -44.58 12.81
CA ALA A 847 24.97 -45.30 14.05
C ALA A 847 25.77 -46.60 13.83
N GLY A 848 25.57 -47.28 12.69
CA GLY A 848 26.33 -48.49 12.33
C GLY A 848 27.79 -48.25 11.94
N SER A 849 28.11 -47.09 11.35
CA SER A 849 29.49 -46.73 10.94
C SER A 849 30.40 -46.29 12.10
N ARG A 850 29.85 -45.96 13.27
CA ARG A 850 30.63 -45.66 14.49
C ARG A 850 30.86 -46.89 15.38
N ILE A 851 30.34 -48.06 15.00
CA ILE A 851 30.46 -49.31 15.79
C ILE A 851 31.57 -50.24 15.22
N THR A 852 32.17 -49.93 14.06
CA THR A 852 33.22 -50.76 13.46
C THR A 852 34.66 -50.26 13.66
N GLU A 853 34.90 -49.18 14.41
CA GLU A 853 36.26 -48.77 14.81
C GLU A 853 36.57 -48.96 16.31
N ASP A 854 35.58 -49.29 17.16
CA ASP A 854 35.78 -49.48 18.61
C ASP A 854 35.71 -50.94 19.09
N ASN A 855 35.65 -51.93 18.19
CA ASN A 855 35.80 -53.36 18.54
C ASN A 855 37.14 -53.94 18.05
N ASN A 856 38.22 -53.23 18.36
CA ASN A 856 39.56 -53.81 18.44
C ASN A 856 40.35 -53.19 19.60
N SER A 857 39.78 -53.26 20.81
CA SER A 857 40.54 -53.36 22.05
C SER A 857 39.68 -53.95 23.17
N GLY A 858 39.90 -55.23 23.48
CA GLY A 858 39.49 -55.89 24.73
C GLY A 858 38.26 -56.77 24.62
#